data_AF-A0A6N2KWK3-F1
#
_entry.id   AF-A0A6N2KWK3-F1
#
_cell.length_a   1.000
_cell.length_b   1.000
_cell.length_c   1.000
_cell.angle_alpha   90.00
_cell.angle_beta   90.00
_cell.angle_gamma   90.00
#
_symmetry.space_group_name_H-M   'P 1'
#
loop_
_entity.id
_entity.type
_entity.pdbx_description
1 polymer ?
#
loop_
_entity_poly.entity_id
_entity_poly.type
_entity_poly.pdbx_seq_one_letter_code
_entity_poly.pdbx_strand_id
1 'polypeptide(L)'
;MKSVDYIVTWMSKTVQVSGFPSSTTAGAVQLFLESHTGAETVEALKIRGPRAGGARRYAVVQFTTTRAAEQIISLANRRLWYDSSYLKARPMDRDIIPQPRSFLHTMGSVTLHFGCQTSKEKFSVVWRENNVSVNFGLRMRKLHFFLSHDQVEYKLDLLFENIWQIELYCPRGQTVKYLLIQLYGAPRIYEREAPSSFNVFEDPVLNYFRDVPDEQWVRTTDFTPSCCIGHSSSLCLELPNHVQLPNFKEYFFYYKDNEGTFVLESGRTFSRNPDLVPIVGPSPGVNLLVQQGCLAGSMLDDTFYRLVDPNRMPVNCIEYALEKLYHLKECCYEPSKWFYEQYQKYLTSSKPPRSPVLSLDAGLVYVRRVQITPCKVFFSGPEVNVSNRVLRQYSEDIDNFLRVSFVDEELEKIHSTDVSPRTSSRNEPRRTAIYNRILSTLQNGIVIGDKKFEFLAFSSSQLRENSCWMFASRFGLTAADIRGWMGNFNQIRNVAKYAARLGQSFGSSTETLSVSRHEIENIPDIEVLRGGTTYLFSDGIGKISDEFARRVAIKCGCRGFTPSAFQIRYAGYKGVVAVDPTSSKKLSLRKSMFKYESENTKLDVLAHSKYQPCFLNRQLITLLSTLGVPDRNFEKKQREAVDQLDAILTDPLRAQEALELMSPGENTNILKEMLLCGYQPDSEPFLSMMLQTFRALKLLELRTKTRIFIPNGRSMMGCLDETRTLEYGQVFVQFSGSGYRHLYDSSVMFSDRGQGQSYLIKGSVVVAKNPCLHPGDVRILEAVDVPALHHMVDCVVFPQKGPRPHPNECSGSDLDGDIYFVCWDPELIPPRQISPMDYTPEPTLQLDRDVTIEEVEEYFTNYIVNDSLGIIANAHTAFADKESLKAMSAPCIELARKFSIAVDFPKTGVPAEIPSHLRVKVYPDFMEKPDKASYESRNVIGKLFREVKDIAPHTNSIRSFTSDGGEALL
;
A
#
# COMPACT_ATOMS: atom_id res chain seq x y z
N MET A 1 -5.56 -26.24 26.51
CA MET A 1 -4.37 -27.10 26.47
C MET A 1 -3.26 -26.30 25.81
N LYS A 2 -2.18 -26.00 26.54
CA LYS A 2 -1.11 -25.09 26.08
C LYS A 2 -0.26 -25.78 25.02
N SER A 3 -0.32 -25.37 23.75
CA SER A 3 0.75 -25.68 22.79
C SER A 3 1.91 -24.75 23.10
N VAL A 4 2.87 -25.27 23.84
CA VAL A 4 4.17 -24.63 23.98
C VAL A 4 4.85 -24.80 22.62
N ASP A 5 4.91 -23.72 21.85
CA ASP A 5 5.80 -23.63 20.69
C ASP A 5 7.23 -23.80 21.19
N TYR A 6 7.74 -25.03 21.12
CA TYR A 6 9.16 -25.28 21.32
C TYR A 6 9.91 -24.55 20.22
N ILE A 7 10.58 -23.45 20.60
CA ILE A 7 11.61 -22.80 19.80
C ILE A 7 12.76 -23.81 19.65
N VAL A 8 12.69 -24.65 18.62
CA VAL A 8 13.86 -25.39 18.14
C VAL A 8 14.61 -24.45 17.20
N THR A 9 15.47 -23.61 17.76
CA THR A 9 16.49 -22.88 17.00
C THR A 9 17.52 -23.89 16.52
N TRP A 10 17.43 -24.28 15.24
CA TRP A 10 18.54 -24.93 14.56
C TRP A 10 19.69 -23.91 14.46
N MET A 11 20.66 -24.01 15.35
CA MET A 11 21.83 -23.12 15.36
C MET A 11 22.80 -23.55 14.26
N SER A 12 22.74 -22.87 13.10
CA SER A 12 23.83 -22.87 12.11
C SER A 12 25.07 -22.20 12.69
N LYS A 13 26.27 -22.60 12.25
CA LYS A 13 27.53 -22.03 12.76
C LYS A 13 28.54 -21.87 11.64
N THR A 14 29.16 -20.68 11.58
CA THR A 14 30.14 -20.35 10.54
C THR A 14 31.58 -20.48 11.01
N VAL A 15 32.41 -21.04 10.15
CA VAL A 15 33.81 -21.37 10.40
C VAL A 15 34.66 -20.84 9.25
N GLN A 16 35.79 -20.20 9.56
CA GLN A 16 36.81 -19.89 8.58
C GLN A 16 37.84 -21.02 8.55
N VAL A 17 38.00 -21.66 7.38
CA VAL A 17 39.00 -22.70 7.12
C VAL A 17 40.07 -22.15 6.19
N SER A 18 41.32 -22.16 6.63
CA SER A 18 42.46 -21.53 5.96
C SER A 18 43.47 -22.59 5.52
N GLY A 19 44.08 -22.44 4.34
CA GLY A 19 45.13 -23.34 3.87
C GLY A 19 44.92 -23.92 2.46
N PHE A 20 43.88 -23.50 1.75
CA PHE A 20 43.57 -23.99 0.41
C PHE A 20 44.51 -23.39 -0.65
N PRO A 21 44.94 -24.17 -1.67
CA PRO A 21 45.63 -23.68 -2.85
C PRO A 21 44.86 -22.55 -3.58
N SER A 22 45.58 -21.74 -4.36
CA SER A 22 44.99 -20.63 -5.13
C SER A 22 44.05 -21.08 -6.25
N SER A 23 44.19 -22.31 -6.74
CA SER A 23 43.35 -22.91 -7.79
C SER A 23 42.07 -23.57 -7.25
N THR A 24 41.89 -23.66 -5.93
CA THR A 24 40.76 -24.39 -5.33
C THR A 24 39.44 -23.66 -5.54
N THR A 25 38.44 -24.40 -5.98
CA THR A 25 37.07 -23.92 -6.25
C THR A 25 36.14 -24.17 -5.06
N ALA A 26 35.05 -23.41 -4.98
CA ALA A 26 34.05 -23.52 -3.92
C ALA A 26 33.43 -24.93 -3.87
N GLY A 27 33.11 -25.51 -5.02
CA GLY A 27 32.58 -26.88 -5.12
C GLY A 27 33.57 -27.95 -4.61
N ALA A 28 34.86 -27.81 -4.89
CA ALA A 28 35.87 -28.75 -4.40
C ALA A 28 36.00 -28.70 -2.87
N VAL A 29 35.94 -27.50 -2.28
CA VAL A 29 35.96 -27.36 -0.81
C VAL A 29 34.67 -27.90 -0.19
N GLN A 30 33.51 -27.65 -0.79
CA GLN A 30 32.23 -28.16 -0.30
C GLN A 30 32.23 -29.69 -0.25
N LEU A 31 32.54 -30.38 -1.37
CA LEU A 31 32.61 -31.84 -1.40
C LEU A 31 33.61 -32.41 -0.38
N PHE A 32 34.76 -31.76 -0.19
CA PHE A 32 35.75 -32.17 0.79
C PHE A 32 35.27 -32.03 2.24
N LEU A 33 34.58 -30.95 2.58
CA LEU A 33 34.08 -30.76 3.95
C LEU A 33 32.91 -31.69 4.25
N GLU A 34 32.02 -31.91 3.26
CA GLU A 34 30.88 -32.80 3.40
C GLU A 34 31.28 -34.28 3.46
N SER A 35 32.39 -34.70 2.85
CA SER A 35 32.91 -36.07 3.03
C SER A 35 33.27 -36.38 4.49
N HIS A 36 33.54 -35.36 5.31
CA HIS A 36 33.84 -35.50 6.73
C HIS A 36 32.63 -35.28 7.62
N THR A 37 31.69 -34.44 7.21
CA THR A 37 30.55 -34.01 8.05
C THR A 37 29.22 -34.66 7.68
N GLY A 38 29.14 -35.30 6.51
CA GLY A 38 27.92 -35.82 5.90
C GLY A 38 27.51 -34.96 4.70
N ALA A 39 26.84 -35.59 3.72
CA ALA A 39 26.27 -34.89 2.58
C ALA A 39 25.27 -33.82 3.04
N GLU A 40 25.19 -32.70 2.31
CA GLU A 40 24.26 -31.59 2.59
C GLU A 40 24.41 -31.01 4.01
N THR A 41 25.65 -30.83 4.46
CA THR A 41 25.95 -30.16 5.73
C THR A 41 26.52 -28.75 5.56
N VAL A 42 26.97 -28.39 4.36
CA VAL A 42 27.41 -27.04 4.01
C VAL A 42 26.21 -26.23 3.51
N GLU A 43 25.94 -25.11 4.17
CA GLU A 43 24.83 -24.20 3.84
C GLU A 43 25.29 -23.10 2.86
N ALA A 44 26.44 -22.50 3.13
CA ALA A 44 27.05 -21.50 2.28
C ALA A 44 28.57 -21.53 2.44
N LEU A 45 29.29 -21.16 1.39
CA LEU A 45 30.74 -21.17 1.33
C LEU A 45 31.27 -20.05 0.43
N LYS A 46 32.26 -19.32 0.93
CA LYS A 46 32.92 -18.22 0.22
C LYS A 46 34.43 -18.35 0.31
N ILE A 47 35.09 -18.57 -0.83
CA ILE A 47 36.55 -18.58 -0.95
C ILE A 47 37.06 -17.16 -1.16
N ARG A 48 38.04 -16.73 -0.37
CA ARG A 48 38.63 -15.39 -0.45
C ARG A 48 40.16 -15.44 -0.37
N GLY A 49 40.79 -14.44 -0.99
CA GLY A 49 42.25 -14.25 -0.93
C GLY A 49 42.70 -13.55 0.36
N PRO A 50 43.94 -13.76 0.81
CA PRO A 50 44.50 -13.08 1.98
C PRO A 50 44.70 -11.59 1.70
N ARG A 51 44.42 -10.73 2.67
CA ARG A 51 44.56 -9.26 2.55
C ARG A 51 46.00 -8.77 2.29
N ALA A 52 47.00 -9.63 2.46
CA ALA A 52 48.42 -9.31 2.40
C ALA A 52 49.21 -10.13 1.33
N GLY A 53 48.57 -10.52 0.22
CA GLY A 53 49.29 -11.05 -0.95
C GLY A 53 49.88 -12.47 -0.83
N GLY A 54 49.39 -13.30 0.10
CA GLY A 54 49.81 -14.69 0.23
C GLY A 54 49.24 -15.63 -0.84
N ALA A 55 49.97 -16.70 -1.18
CA ALA A 55 49.59 -17.67 -2.21
C ALA A 55 48.42 -18.62 -1.85
N ARG A 56 47.94 -18.59 -0.60
CA ARG A 56 46.91 -19.53 -0.08
C ARG A 56 45.62 -18.81 0.29
N ARG A 57 44.49 -19.40 -0.09
CA ARG A 57 43.14 -18.88 0.14
C ARG A 57 42.54 -19.42 1.45
N TYR A 58 41.51 -18.74 1.93
CA TYR A 58 40.65 -19.23 3.01
C TYR A 58 39.21 -19.34 2.53
N ALA A 59 38.50 -20.34 3.04
CA ALA A 59 37.07 -20.51 2.86
C ALA A 59 36.35 -20.08 4.14
N VAL A 60 35.35 -19.22 4.00
CA VAL A 60 34.35 -18.98 5.06
C VAL A 60 33.20 -19.94 4.76
N VAL A 61 32.86 -20.81 5.70
CA VAL A 61 31.90 -21.90 5.50
C VAL A 61 30.87 -21.87 6.62
N GLN A 62 29.61 -21.74 6.25
CA GLN A 62 28.47 -21.88 7.15
C GLN A 62 27.93 -23.29 7.05
N PHE A 63 27.81 -23.97 8.19
CA PHE A 63 27.23 -25.30 8.28
C PHE A 63 25.79 -25.26 8.77
N THR A 64 24.98 -26.23 8.34
CA THR A 64 23.57 -26.39 8.78
C THR A 64 23.43 -26.68 10.26
N THR A 65 24.44 -27.30 10.87
CA THR A 65 24.43 -27.67 12.28
C THR A 65 25.72 -27.24 12.99
N THR A 66 25.57 -26.85 14.25
CA THR A 66 26.71 -26.55 15.14
C THR A 66 27.66 -27.74 15.29
N ARG A 67 27.13 -28.98 15.27
CA ARG A 67 27.92 -30.22 15.35
C ARG A 67 28.88 -30.38 14.16
N ALA A 68 28.41 -30.13 12.93
CA ALA A 68 29.25 -30.21 11.73
C ALA A 68 30.39 -29.18 11.77
N ALA A 69 30.10 -27.95 12.18
CA ALA A 69 31.10 -26.91 12.36
C ALA A 69 32.17 -27.29 13.41
N GLU A 70 31.75 -27.82 14.57
CA GLU A 70 32.66 -28.24 15.64
C GLU A 70 33.50 -29.45 15.25
N GLN A 71 32.94 -30.37 14.46
CA GLN A 71 33.66 -31.50 13.91
C GLN A 71 34.82 -31.05 13.00
N ILE A 72 34.59 -30.10 12.09
CA ILE A 72 35.64 -29.54 11.24
C ILE A 72 36.72 -28.80 12.06
N ILE A 73 36.32 -28.04 13.08
CA ILE A 73 37.29 -27.37 13.98
C ILE A 73 38.16 -28.40 14.71
N SER A 74 37.55 -29.45 15.25
CA SER A 74 38.27 -30.54 15.93
C SER A 74 39.22 -31.28 14.98
N LEU A 75 38.77 -31.59 13.75
CA LEU A 75 39.60 -32.26 12.75
C LEU A 75 40.78 -31.37 12.32
N ALA A 76 40.56 -30.08 12.10
CA ALA A 76 41.63 -29.14 11.76
C ALA A 76 42.70 -29.05 12.86
N ASN A 77 42.30 -29.06 14.13
CA ASN A 77 43.23 -29.10 15.28
C ASN A 77 44.04 -30.41 15.35
N ARG A 78 43.50 -31.51 14.80
CA ARG A 78 44.17 -32.81 14.69
C ARG A 78 44.96 -32.99 13.37
N ARG A 79 45.23 -31.90 12.66
CA ARG A 79 45.91 -31.85 11.34
C ARG A 79 45.05 -32.45 10.20
N LEU A 80 43.93 -31.81 9.89
CA LEU A 80 43.17 -32.11 8.67
C LEU A 80 43.96 -31.65 7.43
N TRP A 81 44.11 -32.53 6.44
CA TRP A 81 44.85 -32.27 5.21
C TRP A 81 43.91 -32.10 4.02
N TYR A 82 44.20 -31.11 3.18
CA TYR A 82 43.63 -30.97 1.84
C TYR A 82 44.80 -30.98 0.85
N ASP A 83 44.86 -32.00 0.00
CA ASP A 83 46.02 -32.34 -0.83
C ASP A 83 47.33 -32.36 0.00
N SER A 84 48.25 -31.43 -0.29
CA SER A 84 49.54 -31.28 0.37
C SER A 84 49.58 -30.20 1.46
N SER A 85 48.42 -29.64 1.85
CA SER A 85 48.32 -28.54 2.80
C SER A 85 47.51 -28.89 4.04
N TYR A 86 48.06 -28.58 5.21
CA TYR A 86 47.31 -28.64 6.46
C TYR A 86 46.30 -27.47 6.54
N LEU A 87 45.09 -27.77 6.99
CA LEU A 87 44.03 -26.79 7.17
C LEU A 87 44.00 -26.27 8.61
N LYS A 88 43.67 -24.98 8.78
CA LYS A 88 43.39 -24.34 10.07
C LYS A 88 41.98 -23.81 10.09
N ALA A 89 41.17 -24.22 11.06
CA ALA A 89 39.79 -23.78 11.21
C ALA A 89 39.62 -22.91 12.46
N ARG A 90 38.85 -21.83 12.35
CA ARG A 90 38.46 -20.97 13.49
C ARG A 90 36.98 -20.61 13.39
N PRO A 91 36.24 -20.53 14.52
CA PRO A 91 34.86 -20.06 14.50
C PRO A 91 34.79 -18.60 14.07
N MET A 92 33.64 -18.21 13.51
CA MET A 92 33.33 -16.83 13.16
C MET A 92 32.04 -16.38 13.86
N ASP A 93 32.02 -15.13 14.31
CA ASP A 93 30.86 -14.53 14.98
C ASP A 93 29.77 -14.08 14.00
N ARG A 94 30.06 -14.11 12.69
CA ARG A 94 29.14 -13.66 11.64
C ARG A 94 28.88 -14.80 10.67
N ASP A 95 27.61 -15.13 10.52
CA ASP A 95 27.15 -16.07 9.51
C ASP A 95 27.21 -15.48 8.09
N ILE A 96 27.36 -16.34 7.09
CA ILE A 96 27.32 -15.94 5.68
C ILE A 96 25.89 -15.55 5.29
N ILE A 97 24.91 -16.31 5.79
CA ILE A 97 23.47 -16.13 5.68
C ILE A 97 22.94 -15.95 7.12
N PRO A 98 22.53 -14.74 7.54
CA PRO A 98 22.13 -14.44 8.91
C PRO A 98 20.94 -15.25 9.45
N GLN A 99 20.13 -15.85 8.57
CA GLN A 99 19.04 -16.79 8.87
C GLN A 99 18.86 -17.73 7.66
N PRO A 100 19.46 -18.93 7.64
CA PRO A 100 19.29 -19.86 6.52
C PRO A 100 17.83 -20.31 6.39
N ARG A 101 17.39 -20.57 5.15
CA ARG A 101 16.02 -21.00 4.87
C ARG A 101 15.83 -22.42 5.41
N SER A 102 15.03 -22.57 6.44
CA SER A 102 14.60 -23.90 6.88
C SER A 102 13.33 -24.29 6.14
N PHE A 103 13.45 -25.03 5.05
CA PHE A 103 12.31 -25.74 4.47
C PHE A 103 12.01 -26.97 5.34
N LEU A 104 10.74 -27.16 5.72
CA LEU A 104 10.36 -28.32 6.52
C LEU A 104 10.18 -29.57 5.68
N HIS A 105 9.82 -29.39 4.41
CA HIS A 105 9.57 -30.47 3.49
C HIS A 105 9.92 -30.03 2.06
N THR A 106 10.62 -30.89 1.33
CA THR A 106 11.06 -30.68 -0.05
C THR A 106 10.66 -31.91 -0.85
N MET A 107 9.91 -31.72 -1.93
CA MET A 107 9.52 -32.78 -2.87
C MET A 107 10.21 -32.54 -4.19
N GLY A 108 11.09 -33.46 -4.60
CA GLY A 108 11.71 -33.45 -5.92
C GLY A 108 10.93 -34.27 -6.95
N SER A 109 11.17 -34.03 -8.23
CA SER A 109 10.62 -34.83 -9.34
C SER A 109 9.09 -34.83 -9.42
N VAL A 110 8.45 -33.71 -9.06
CA VAL A 110 7.01 -33.51 -9.19
C VAL A 110 6.68 -33.02 -10.60
N THR A 111 5.56 -33.48 -11.18
CA THR A 111 5.02 -32.85 -12.38
C THR A 111 3.95 -31.83 -11.97
N LEU A 112 4.17 -30.57 -12.36
CA LEU A 112 3.29 -29.45 -12.06
C LEU A 112 2.39 -29.18 -13.26
N HIS A 113 1.07 -29.22 -13.04
CA HIS A 113 0.07 -28.93 -14.05
C HIS A 113 -0.68 -27.64 -13.69
N PHE A 114 -0.77 -26.73 -14.66
CA PHE A 114 -1.56 -25.51 -14.60
C PHE A 114 -2.86 -25.71 -15.39
N GLY A 115 -3.99 -25.27 -14.85
CA GLY A 115 -5.28 -25.52 -15.46
C GLY A 115 -6.48 -25.04 -14.67
N CYS A 116 -7.61 -25.67 -14.96
CA CYS A 116 -8.86 -25.47 -14.24
C CYS A 116 -9.61 -26.81 -14.12
N GLN A 117 -10.37 -26.95 -13.04
CA GLN A 117 -11.19 -28.11 -12.82
C GLN A 117 -12.50 -27.98 -13.62
N THR A 118 -12.80 -28.97 -14.48
CA THR A 118 -14.00 -28.98 -15.35
C THR A 118 -15.11 -29.87 -14.80
N SER A 119 -14.80 -30.76 -13.87
CA SER A 119 -15.74 -31.51 -13.03
C SER A 119 -15.06 -31.94 -11.74
N LYS A 120 -15.79 -32.44 -10.74
CA LYS A 120 -15.19 -32.95 -9.49
C LYS A 120 -14.06 -33.96 -9.74
N GLU A 121 -14.12 -34.72 -10.83
CA GLU A 121 -13.16 -35.78 -11.16
C GLU A 121 -12.22 -35.44 -12.33
N LYS A 122 -12.35 -34.25 -12.95
CA LYS A 122 -11.60 -33.90 -14.17
C LYS A 122 -10.89 -32.56 -14.05
N PHE A 123 -9.62 -32.55 -14.46
CA PHE A 123 -8.78 -31.37 -14.51
C PHE A 123 -8.27 -31.12 -15.93
N SER A 124 -8.60 -29.96 -16.47
CA SER A 124 -8.17 -29.52 -17.80
C SER A 124 -6.80 -28.83 -17.70
N VAL A 125 -5.75 -29.51 -18.16
CA VAL A 125 -4.36 -29.04 -18.15
C VAL A 125 -4.10 -28.13 -19.35
N VAL A 126 -3.79 -26.86 -19.12
CA VAL A 126 -3.39 -25.91 -20.17
C VAL A 126 -1.88 -25.84 -20.37
N TRP A 127 -1.11 -26.12 -19.31
CA TRP A 127 0.34 -26.18 -19.36
C TRP A 127 0.87 -27.13 -18.28
N ARG A 128 2.01 -27.77 -18.55
CA ARG A 128 2.66 -28.68 -17.61
C ARG A 128 4.16 -28.56 -17.66
N GLU A 129 4.82 -28.80 -16.54
CA GLU A 129 6.27 -28.92 -16.46
C GLU A 129 6.67 -30.11 -15.58
N ASN A 130 7.71 -30.82 -16.01
CA ASN A 130 8.22 -31.98 -15.30
C ASN A 130 9.42 -31.60 -14.43
N ASN A 131 9.78 -32.47 -13.49
CA ASN A 131 10.96 -32.30 -12.63
C ASN A 131 10.94 -31.01 -11.80
N VAL A 132 9.76 -30.58 -11.35
CA VAL A 132 9.60 -29.42 -10.48
C VAL A 132 9.98 -29.81 -9.05
N SER A 133 10.76 -28.96 -8.39
CA SER A 133 11.05 -29.07 -6.97
C SER A 133 10.07 -28.20 -6.18
N VAL A 134 9.41 -28.76 -5.18
CA VAL A 134 8.40 -28.09 -4.35
C VAL A 134 8.85 -28.03 -2.90
N ASN A 135 9.06 -26.83 -2.37
CA ASN A 135 9.48 -26.63 -0.99
C ASN A 135 8.36 -25.98 -0.16
N PHE A 136 8.11 -26.55 1.02
CA PHE A 136 7.12 -26.06 1.98
C PHE A 136 7.79 -25.27 3.10
N GLY A 137 7.54 -23.97 3.16
CA GLY A 137 8.02 -23.10 4.23
C GLY A 137 6.94 -22.82 5.26
N LEU A 138 6.82 -23.64 6.33
CA LEU A 138 5.77 -23.44 7.35
C LEU A 138 5.90 -22.10 8.09
N ARG A 139 7.12 -21.60 8.32
CA ARG A 139 7.34 -20.27 8.92
C ARG A 139 6.94 -19.12 8.00
N MET A 140 6.94 -19.34 6.69
CA MET A 140 6.77 -18.28 5.68
C MET A 140 5.38 -18.29 5.03
N ARG A 141 4.50 -19.26 5.36
CA ARG A 141 3.13 -19.38 4.80
C ARG A 141 3.12 -19.32 3.26
N LYS A 142 4.10 -19.97 2.63
CA LYS A 142 4.23 -20.02 1.17
C LYS A 142 4.77 -21.34 0.66
N LEU A 143 4.38 -21.67 -0.57
CA LEU A 143 4.89 -22.79 -1.36
C LEU A 143 5.87 -22.24 -2.40
N HIS A 144 7.04 -22.86 -2.49
CA HIS A 144 8.03 -22.53 -3.52
C HIS A 144 8.08 -23.63 -4.56
N PHE A 145 8.00 -23.26 -5.83
CA PHE A 145 8.23 -24.16 -6.95
C PHE A 145 9.48 -23.70 -7.69
N PHE A 146 10.43 -24.60 -7.90
CA PHE A 146 11.61 -24.36 -8.72
C PHE A 146 11.55 -25.25 -9.95
N LEU A 147 11.70 -24.64 -11.12
CA LEU A 147 11.61 -25.31 -12.41
C LEU A 147 12.55 -24.67 -13.43
N SER A 148 12.88 -25.38 -14.51
CA SER A 148 13.61 -24.81 -15.63
C SER A 148 12.78 -24.95 -16.90
N HIS A 149 12.67 -23.84 -17.65
CA HIS A 149 11.93 -23.76 -18.90
C HIS A 149 12.75 -22.94 -19.90
N ASP A 150 12.92 -23.43 -21.13
CA ASP A 150 13.73 -22.80 -22.19
C ASP A 150 15.14 -22.37 -21.74
N GLN A 151 15.82 -23.23 -20.97
CA GLN A 151 17.17 -23.00 -20.40
C GLN A 151 17.26 -21.85 -19.38
N VAL A 152 16.12 -21.30 -18.96
CA VAL A 152 16.00 -20.34 -17.87
C VAL A 152 15.48 -21.07 -16.63
N GLU A 153 15.95 -20.68 -15.45
CA GLU A 153 15.41 -21.17 -14.19
C GLU A 153 14.39 -20.19 -13.62
N TYR A 154 13.27 -20.73 -13.15
CA TYR A 154 12.17 -19.97 -12.57
C TYR A 154 11.89 -20.44 -11.15
N LYS A 155 11.49 -19.47 -10.32
CA LYS A 155 10.94 -19.68 -8.98
C LYS A 155 9.52 -19.12 -8.93
N LEU A 156 8.57 -19.94 -8.49
CA LEU A 156 7.19 -19.54 -8.24
C LEU A 156 6.93 -19.54 -6.74
N ASP A 157 6.56 -18.39 -6.18
CA ASP A 157 6.17 -18.25 -4.78
C ASP A 157 4.64 -18.13 -4.70
N LEU A 158 3.96 -19.18 -4.19
CA LEU A 158 2.52 -19.16 -3.92
C LEU A 158 2.27 -18.95 -2.42
N LEU A 159 1.73 -17.78 -2.05
CA LEU A 159 1.31 -17.50 -0.68
C LEU A 159 0.04 -18.27 -0.32
N PHE A 160 -0.08 -18.65 0.96
CA PHE A 160 -1.24 -19.40 1.45
C PHE A 160 -2.54 -18.59 1.36
N GLU A 161 -2.44 -17.28 1.43
CA GLU A 161 -3.55 -16.34 1.28
C GLU A 161 -4.17 -16.41 -0.14
N ASN A 162 -3.41 -16.89 -1.13
CA ASN A 162 -3.87 -17.09 -2.50
C ASN A 162 -4.44 -18.49 -2.74
N ILE A 163 -4.58 -19.33 -1.71
CA ILE A 163 -5.11 -20.69 -1.80
C ILE A 163 -6.54 -20.72 -1.22
N TRP A 164 -7.51 -21.09 -2.05
CA TRP A 164 -8.91 -21.30 -1.64
C TRP A 164 -9.05 -22.63 -0.88
N GLN A 165 -8.62 -23.71 -1.51
CA GLN A 165 -8.82 -25.07 -1.03
C GLN A 165 -7.73 -26.01 -1.56
N ILE A 166 -7.41 -27.05 -0.79
CA ILE A 166 -6.53 -28.13 -1.21
C ILE A 166 -7.30 -29.46 -1.15
N GLU A 167 -7.21 -30.24 -2.22
CA GLU A 167 -7.80 -31.59 -2.30
C GLU A 167 -6.74 -32.61 -2.69
N LEU A 168 -6.65 -33.69 -1.93
CA LEU A 168 -5.78 -34.82 -2.24
C LEU A 168 -6.60 -35.96 -2.84
N TYR A 169 -6.29 -36.33 -4.07
CA TYR A 169 -6.85 -37.49 -4.76
C TYR A 169 -5.87 -38.66 -4.70
N CYS A 170 -6.33 -39.79 -4.15
CA CYS A 170 -5.60 -41.06 -4.10
C CYS A 170 -6.37 -42.15 -4.85
N PRO A 171 -6.33 -42.19 -6.20
CA PRO A 171 -7.10 -43.16 -6.98
C PRO A 171 -6.68 -44.59 -6.67
N ARG A 172 -7.65 -45.46 -6.39
CA ARG A 172 -7.38 -46.87 -6.05
C ARG A 172 -6.72 -47.60 -7.23
N GLY A 173 -5.56 -48.23 -6.96
CA GLY A 173 -4.83 -49.03 -7.95
C GLY A 173 -3.88 -48.24 -8.87
N GLN A 174 -3.75 -46.93 -8.71
CA GLN A 174 -2.76 -46.13 -9.43
C GLN A 174 -1.48 -45.93 -8.60
N THR A 175 -0.34 -45.73 -9.28
CA THR A 175 0.98 -45.48 -8.66
C THR A 175 1.21 -44.02 -8.28
N VAL A 176 0.21 -43.16 -8.51
CA VAL A 176 0.32 -41.70 -8.49
C VAL A 176 -0.82 -41.11 -7.69
N LYS A 177 -0.55 -40.02 -6.97
CA LYS A 177 -1.51 -39.19 -6.24
C LYS A 177 -1.57 -37.82 -6.90
N TYR A 178 -2.72 -37.16 -6.81
CA TYR A 178 -2.89 -35.80 -7.32
C TYR A 178 -3.24 -34.85 -6.19
N LEU A 179 -2.44 -33.79 -6.03
CA LEU A 179 -2.73 -32.70 -5.10
C LEU A 179 -3.28 -31.51 -5.89
N LEU A 180 -4.59 -31.29 -5.81
CA LEU A 180 -5.26 -30.17 -6.43
C LEU A 180 -5.25 -28.98 -5.47
N ILE A 181 -4.77 -27.83 -5.94
CA ILE A 181 -4.73 -26.56 -5.21
C ILE A 181 -5.56 -25.55 -5.98
N GLN A 182 -6.72 -25.18 -5.43
CA GLN A 182 -7.60 -24.16 -6.01
C GLN A 182 -7.13 -22.77 -5.55
N LEU A 183 -7.08 -21.81 -6.47
CA LEU A 183 -6.41 -20.53 -6.27
C LEU A 183 -7.38 -19.34 -6.26
N TYR A 184 -7.12 -18.38 -5.37
CA TYR A 184 -7.62 -17.02 -5.49
C TYR A 184 -6.71 -16.15 -6.39
N GLY A 185 -5.39 -16.31 -6.23
CA GLY A 185 -4.36 -15.51 -6.90
C GLY A 185 -3.31 -16.39 -7.60
N ALA A 186 -2.58 -15.84 -8.58
CA ALA A 186 -1.48 -16.54 -9.22
C ALA A 186 -0.22 -16.56 -8.31
N PRO A 187 0.73 -17.48 -8.51
CA PRO A 187 2.02 -17.40 -7.83
C PRO A 187 2.86 -16.23 -8.35
N ARG A 188 3.68 -15.63 -7.48
CA ARG A 188 4.71 -14.66 -7.89
C ARG A 188 5.83 -15.39 -8.66
N ILE A 189 6.15 -14.90 -9.85
CA ILE A 189 7.13 -15.49 -10.75
C ILE A 189 8.47 -14.74 -10.69
N TYR A 190 9.55 -15.49 -10.54
CA TYR A 190 10.91 -14.95 -10.58
C TYR A 190 11.73 -15.70 -11.62
N GLU A 191 12.51 -14.98 -12.42
CA GLU A 191 13.54 -15.54 -13.30
C GLU A 191 14.91 -15.44 -12.62
N ARG A 192 15.76 -16.45 -12.80
CA ARG A 192 17.15 -16.41 -12.31
C ARG A 192 18.02 -15.63 -13.29
N GLU A 193 18.75 -14.62 -12.82
CA GLU A 193 19.75 -13.95 -13.65
C GLU A 193 20.99 -14.84 -13.85
N ALA A 194 21.50 -14.86 -15.09
CA ALA A 194 22.77 -15.51 -15.39
C ALA A 194 23.92 -14.74 -14.70
N PRO A 195 24.83 -15.42 -13.96
CA PRO A 195 25.94 -14.74 -13.29
C PRO A 195 26.84 -14.03 -14.31
N SER A 196 27.07 -12.73 -14.12
CA SER A 196 28.09 -12.03 -14.91
C SER A 196 29.49 -12.42 -14.41
N SER A 197 30.29 -13.03 -15.29
CA SER A 197 31.59 -13.67 -14.99
C SER A 197 32.71 -12.74 -14.49
N PHE A 198 32.41 -11.48 -14.18
CA PHE A 198 33.41 -10.47 -13.79
C PHE A 198 33.34 -10.05 -12.33
N ASN A 199 32.33 -10.49 -11.56
CA ASN A 199 32.20 -10.15 -10.15
C ASN A 199 32.67 -11.29 -9.23
N VAL A 200 33.80 -11.10 -8.53
CA VAL A 200 34.36 -12.06 -7.56
C VAL A 200 33.38 -12.45 -6.44
N PHE A 201 32.38 -11.60 -6.17
CA PHE A 201 31.33 -11.85 -5.18
C PHE A 201 30.20 -12.78 -5.67
N GLU A 202 30.06 -12.97 -6.98
CA GLU A 202 29.04 -13.80 -7.63
C GLU A 202 29.64 -14.99 -8.41
N ASP A 203 30.97 -15.05 -8.54
CA ASP A 203 31.67 -16.12 -9.24
C ASP A 203 31.36 -17.48 -8.58
N PRO A 204 30.68 -18.42 -9.29
CA PRO A 204 30.36 -19.75 -8.78
C PRO A 204 31.61 -20.61 -8.53
N VAL A 205 32.76 -20.23 -9.10
CA VAL A 205 34.05 -20.87 -8.80
C VAL A 205 34.53 -20.51 -7.38
N LEU A 206 34.10 -19.37 -6.84
CA LEU A 206 34.57 -18.85 -5.54
C LEU A 206 33.47 -18.81 -4.47
N ASN A 207 32.21 -19.01 -4.83
CA ASN A 207 31.08 -18.97 -3.91
C ASN A 207 30.17 -20.18 -4.16
N TYR A 208 29.75 -20.84 -3.10
CA TYR A 208 28.74 -21.90 -3.11
C TYR A 208 27.65 -21.51 -2.11
N PHE A 209 26.40 -21.65 -2.51
CA PHE A 209 25.26 -21.52 -1.63
C PHE A 209 24.36 -22.71 -1.93
N ARG A 210 23.84 -23.34 -0.87
CA ARG A 210 22.88 -24.43 -1.02
C ARG A 210 21.63 -23.97 -1.77
N ASP A 211 21.09 -22.84 -1.34
CA ASP A 211 19.99 -22.17 -2.01
C ASP A 211 20.50 -20.94 -2.77
N VAL A 212 19.91 -20.70 -3.96
CA VAL A 212 20.16 -19.48 -4.73
C VAL A 212 19.77 -18.26 -3.90
N PRO A 213 20.68 -17.29 -3.66
CA PRO A 213 20.36 -16.07 -2.93
C PRO A 213 19.21 -15.32 -3.57
N ASP A 214 18.35 -14.69 -2.75
CA ASP A 214 17.22 -13.89 -3.26
C ASP A 214 17.63 -12.77 -4.21
N GLU A 215 18.86 -12.27 -4.09
CA GLU A 215 19.40 -11.22 -4.95
C GLU A 215 19.60 -11.67 -6.41
N GLN A 216 19.60 -12.98 -6.70
CA GLN A 216 19.70 -13.52 -8.06
C GLN A 216 18.35 -13.78 -8.73
N TRP A 217 17.24 -13.64 -7.98
CA TRP A 217 15.89 -13.84 -8.47
C TRP A 217 15.24 -12.50 -8.80
N VAL A 218 14.87 -12.30 -10.06
CA VAL A 218 14.23 -11.07 -10.54
C VAL A 218 12.76 -11.33 -10.81
N ARG A 219 11.86 -10.48 -10.29
CA ARG A 219 10.42 -10.58 -10.59
C ARG A 219 10.17 -10.45 -12.09
N THR A 220 9.34 -11.33 -12.62
CA THR A 220 8.94 -11.34 -14.03
C THR A 220 7.45 -11.66 -14.17
N THR A 221 6.95 -11.69 -15.41
CA THR A 221 5.55 -12.00 -15.75
C THR A 221 5.39 -13.49 -16.08
N ASP A 222 4.18 -13.89 -16.48
CA ASP A 222 3.95 -15.24 -17.00
C ASP A 222 4.86 -15.53 -18.20
N PHE A 223 5.76 -16.50 -18.05
CA PHE A 223 6.72 -16.91 -19.07
C PHE A 223 6.14 -17.99 -20.01
N THR A 224 4.98 -18.55 -19.66
CA THR A 224 4.40 -19.66 -20.42
C THR A 224 3.77 -19.17 -21.73
N PRO A 225 3.76 -20.01 -22.78
CA PRO A 225 3.11 -19.64 -24.04
C PRO A 225 1.65 -19.24 -23.82
N SER A 226 1.23 -18.10 -24.37
CA SER A 226 -0.14 -17.58 -24.25
C SER A 226 -0.62 -17.37 -22.80
N CYS A 227 0.29 -17.09 -21.86
CA CYS A 227 -0.02 -16.77 -20.47
C CYS A 227 -0.85 -17.86 -19.74
N CYS A 228 -0.49 -19.13 -19.89
CA CYS A 228 -1.19 -20.27 -19.31
C CYS A 228 -1.31 -20.23 -17.77
N ILE A 229 -0.35 -19.64 -17.05
CA ILE A 229 -0.44 -19.45 -15.58
C ILE A 229 -1.57 -18.45 -15.28
N GLY A 230 -1.64 -17.35 -16.02
CA GLY A 230 -2.72 -16.37 -15.93
C GLY A 230 -4.11 -16.94 -16.22
N HIS A 231 -4.19 -17.95 -17.08
CA HIS A 231 -5.42 -18.69 -17.38
C HIS A 231 -5.93 -19.62 -16.27
N SER A 232 -5.04 -20.01 -15.35
CA SER A 232 -5.30 -21.11 -14.44
C SER A 232 -6.04 -20.65 -13.19
N SER A 233 -7.13 -21.32 -12.86
CA SER A 233 -7.82 -21.17 -11.56
C SER A 233 -7.34 -22.19 -10.53
N SER A 234 -6.51 -23.16 -10.94
CA SER A 234 -6.04 -24.24 -10.08
C SER A 234 -4.68 -24.79 -10.56
N LEU A 235 -3.95 -25.38 -9.62
CA LEU A 235 -2.71 -26.14 -9.84
C LEU A 235 -2.96 -27.59 -9.48
N CYS A 236 -2.38 -28.52 -10.22
CA CYS A 236 -2.40 -29.94 -9.87
C CYS A 236 -0.97 -30.47 -9.82
N LEU A 237 -0.56 -31.00 -8.66
CA LEU A 237 0.71 -31.70 -8.50
C LEU A 237 0.47 -33.19 -8.70
N GLU A 238 1.17 -33.77 -9.67
CA GLU A 238 1.23 -35.20 -9.89
C GLU A 238 2.42 -35.78 -9.11
N LEU A 239 2.12 -36.63 -8.12
CA LEU A 239 3.05 -37.07 -7.10
C LEU A 239 3.18 -38.60 -7.10
N PRO A 240 4.40 -39.16 -7.07
CA PRO A 240 4.57 -40.60 -6.83
C PRO A 240 3.97 -41.02 -5.48
N ASN A 241 3.36 -42.21 -5.42
CA ASN A 241 2.69 -42.71 -4.19
C ASN A 241 3.56 -42.71 -2.93
N HIS A 242 4.88 -42.85 -3.08
CA HIS A 242 5.84 -42.93 -1.98
C HIS A 242 6.22 -41.57 -1.39
N VAL A 243 5.85 -40.45 -2.03
CA VAL A 243 6.09 -39.11 -1.50
C VAL A 243 5.19 -38.89 -0.28
N GLN A 244 5.81 -38.53 0.86
CA GLN A 244 5.06 -38.11 2.05
C GLN A 244 4.64 -36.66 1.90
N LEU A 245 3.41 -36.33 2.27
CA LEU A 245 2.90 -34.96 2.23
C LEU A 245 2.97 -34.32 3.63
N PRO A 246 3.14 -32.99 3.72
CA PRO A 246 2.92 -32.26 4.97
C PRO A 246 1.50 -32.46 5.51
N ASN A 247 1.29 -32.28 6.82
CA ASN A 247 -0.04 -32.34 7.42
C ASN A 247 -0.87 -31.08 7.05
N PHE A 248 -1.44 -31.05 5.85
CA PHE A 248 -2.22 -29.91 5.38
C PHE A 248 -3.46 -29.60 6.25
N LYS A 249 -4.01 -30.59 6.96
CA LYS A 249 -5.18 -30.42 7.85
C LYS A 249 -4.92 -29.46 9.02
N GLU A 250 -3.67 -29.32 9.45
CA GLU A 250 -3.30 -28.36 10.51
C GLU A 250 -3.21 -26.91 10.01
N TYR A 251 -3.02 -26.71 8.70
CA TYR A 251 -2.68 -25.40 8.12
C TYR A 251 -3.76 -24.83 7.19
N PHE A 252 -4.57 -25.68 6.57
CA PHE A 252 -5.62 -25.29 5.64
C PHE A 252 -6.97 -25.77 6.16
N PHE A 253 -7.88 -24.82 6.41
CA PHE A 253 -9.22 -25.11 6.92
C PHE A 253 -10.04 -25.93 5.91
N TYR A 254 -9.91 -25.62 4.62
CA TYR A 254 -10.56 -26.36 3.53
C TYR A 254 -9.58 -27.37 2.92
N TYR A 255 -9.31 -28.46 3.63
CA TYR A 255 -8.58 -29.62 3.11
C TYR A 255 -9.49 -30.83 3.00
N LYS A 256 -9.49 -31.52 1.85
CA LYS A 256 -10.28 -32.74 1.62
C LYS A 256 -9.43 -33.89 1.08
N ASP A 257 -9.73 -35.10 1.55
CA ASP A 257 -9.18 -36.35 1.03
C ASP A 257 -10.25 -37.05 0.18
N ASN A 258 -9.92 -37.39 -1.07
CA ASN A 258 -10.80 -38.06 -2.00
C ASN A 258 -10.15 -39.37 -2.50
N GLU A 259 -10.86 -40.50 -2.36
CA GLU A 259 -10.44 -41.80 -2.92
C GLU A 259 -11.02 -42.06 -4.33
N GLY A 260 -11.73 -41.07 -4.89
CA GLY A 260 -12.38 -41.14 -6.20
C GLY A 260 -11.40 -41.15 -7.37
N THR A 261 -11.94 -41.40 -8.57
CA THR A 261 -11.21 -41.26 -9.82
C THR A 261 -10.86 -39.79 -10.08
N PHE A 262 -9.65 -39.53 -10.58
CA PHE A 262 -9.21 -38.20 -11.00
C PHE A 262 -8.49 -38.31 -12.33
N VAL A 263 -8.91 -37.50 -13.30
CA VAL A 263 -8.44 -37.57 -14.70
C VAL A 263 -7.89 -36.23 -15.14
N LEU A 264 -6.66 -36.23 -15.65
CA LEU A 264 -6.06 -35.09 -16.33
C LEU A 264 -6.44 -35.14 -17.82
N GLU A 265 -7.06 -34.08 -18.32
CA GLU A 265 -7.45 -33.91 -19.72
C GLU A 265 -6.66 -32.75 -20.34
N SER A 266 -6.43 -32.82 -21.66
CA SER A 266 -5.75 -31.73 -22.39
C SER A 266 -6.69 -30.55 -22.59
N GLY A 267 -6.32 -29.40 -22.04
CA GLY A 267 -7.06 -28.15 -22.11
C GLY A 267 -6.58 -27.19 -23.21
N ARG A 268 -7.32 -26.11 -23.42
CA ARG A 268 -6.94 -25.00 -24.31
C ARG A 268 -7.11 -23.66 -23.60
N THR A 269 -6.31 -22.67 -23.99
CA THR A 269 -6.52 -21.27 -23.59
C THR A 269 -7.81 -20.74 -24.22
N PHE A 270 -8.47 -19.81 -23.53
CA PHE A 270 -9.84 -19.35 -23.85
C PHE A 270 -10.01 -17.82 -23.87
N SER A 271 -8.92 -17.07 -23.64
CA SER A 271 -8.98 -15.61 -23.51
C SER A 271 -9.04 -14.99 -24.91
N ARG A 272 -9.79 -13.92 -25.04
CA ARG A 272 -9.84 -13.13 -26.27
C ARG A 272 -8.64 -12.20 -26.42
N ASN A 273 -7.99 -11.87 -25.31
CA ASN A 273 -6.78 -11.05 -25.30
C ASN A 273 -5.58 -11.94 -24.92
N PRO A 274 -4.53 -12.00 -25.75
CA PRO A 274 -3.37 -12.86 -25.50
C PRO A 274 -2.43 -12.30 -24.43
N ASP A 275 -2.43 -10.99 -24.22
CA ASP A 275 -1.52 -10.29 -23.29
C ASP A 275 -2.18 -10.08 -21.91
N LEU A 276 -3.48 -9.82 -21.89
CA LEU A 276 -4.27 -9.57 -20.69
C LEU A 276 -5.23 -10.74 -20.47
N VAL A 277 -4.86 -11.68 -19.60
CA VAL A 277 -5.63 -12.90 -19.34
C VAL A 277 -6.08 -13.00 -17.88
N PRO A 278 -7.19 -13.68 -17.59
CA PRO A 278 -8.21 -14.13 -18.53
C PRO A 278 -9.20 -12.98 -18.84
N ILE A 279 -9.45 -12.72 -20.13
CA ILE A 279 -10.56 -11.88 -20.60
C ILE A 279 -11.45 -12.73 -21.52
N VAL A 280 -12.69 -12.96 -21.09
CA VAL A 280 -13.70 -13.75 -21.81
C VAL A 280 -14.70 -12.87 -22.57
N GLY A 281 -15.41 -13.47 -23.52
CA GLY A 281 -16.29 -12.76 -24.46
C GLY A 281 -17.74 -12.59 -24.00
N PRO A 282 -18.57 -11.93 -24.83
CA PRO A 282 -18.73 -10.48 -24.82
C PRO A 282 -19.37 -9.90 -23.54
N SER A 283 -19.78 -10.70 -22.56
CA SER A 283 -20.49 -10.22 -21.36
C SER A 283 -19.50 -9.89 -20.23
N PRO A 284 -19.36 -8.61 -19.81
CA PRO A 284 -18.35 -8.20 -18.83
C PRO A 284 -18.47 -8.91 -17.48
N GLY A 285 -19.70 -9.20 -17.02
CA GLY A 285 -19.97 -9.82 -15.72
C GLY A 285 -19.49 -11.27 -15.57
N VAL A 286 -19.20 -11.96 -16.68
CA VAL A 286 -18.72 -13.34 -16.67
C VAL A 286 -17.23 -13.42 -16.29
N ASN A 287 -16.45 -12.37 -16.58
CA ASN A 287 -15.01 -12.37 -16.33
C ASN A 287 -14.69 -12.61 -14.84
N LEU A 288 -15.40 -11.93 -13.94
CA LEU A 288 -15.19 -12.06 -12.50
C LEU A 288 -15.42 -13.51 -12.03
N LEU A 289 -16.46 -14.18 -12.54
CA LEU A 289 -16.76 -15.57 -12.18
C LEU A 289 -15.66 -16.54 -12.63
N VAL A 290 -15.09 -16.32 -13.81
CA VAL A 290 -13.96 -17.14 -14.30
C VAL A 290 -12.70 -16.89 -13.48
N GLN A 291 -12.44 -15.62 -13.14
CA GLN A 291 -11.25 -15.21 -12.38
C GLN A 291 -11.24 -15.75 -10.95
N GLN A 292 -12.42 -15.86 -10.32
CA GLN A 292 -12.60 -16.44 -8.99
C GLN A 292 -12.75 -17.97 -8.99
N GLY A 293 -12.66 -18.60 -10.17
CA GLY A 293 -12.82 -20.05 -10.28
C GLY A 293 -14.25 -20.57 -10.08
N CYS A 294 -15.27 -19.69 -10.03
CA CYS A 294 -16.68 -20.08 -10.02
C CYS A 294 -17.10 -20.74 -11.34
N LEU A 295 -16.43 -20.39 -12.44
CA LEU A 295 -16.65 -20.96 -13.77
C LEU A 295 -15.32 -21.37 -14.42
N ALA A 296 -15.31 -22.52 -15.07
CA ALA A 296 -14.21 -22.90 -15.95
C ALA A 296 -14.34 -22.17 -17.30
N GLY A 297 -13.38 -21.30 -17.62
CA GLY A 297 -13.42 -20.51 -18.86
C GLY A 297 -13.47 -21.36 -20.15
N SER A 298 -12.91 -22.57 -20.12
CA SER A 298 -12.97 -23.55 -21.21
C SER A 298 -14.37 -24.14 -21.46
N MET A 299 -15.29 -24.01 -20.49
CA MET A 299 -16.67 -24.51 -20.58
C MET A 299 -17.67 -23.46 -21.08
N LEU A 300 -17.20 -22.24 -21.38
CA LEU A 300 -18.04 -21.14 -21.85
C LEU A 300 -18.22 -21.23 -23.37
N ASP A 301 -19.23 -21.99 -23.79
CA ASP A 301 -19.58 -22.21 -25.19
C ASP A 301 -20.58 -21.16 -25.74
N ASP A 302 -20.89 -21.26 -27.04
CA ASP A 302 -21.88 -20.39 -27.68
C ASP A 302 -23.28 -20.53 -27.08
N THR A 303 -23.58 -21.66 -26.44
CA THR A 303 -24.85 -21.88 -25.73
C THR A 303 -24.91 -21.02 -24.49
N PHE A 304 -23.83 -21.02 -23.68
CA PHE A 304 -23.69 -20.19 -22.50
C PHE A 304 -23.82 -18.70 -22.87
N TYR A 305 -23.08 -18.23 -23.88
CA TYR A 305 -23.13 -16.82 -24.26
C TYR A 305 -24.50 -16.36 -24.75
N ARG A 306 -25.30 -17.25 -25.34
CA ARG A 306 -26.71 -16.95 -25.68
C ARG A 306 -27.60 -16.79 -24.45
N LEU A 307 -27.28 -17.42 -23.32
CA LEU A 307 -28.03 -17.32 -22.07
C LEU A 307 -27.68 -16.06 -21.25
N VAL A 308 -26.52 -15.48 -21.50
CA VAL A 308 -26.09 -14.21 -20.88
C VAL A 308 -26.13 -13.02 -21.86
N ASP A 309 -26.81 -13.19 -22.99
CA ASP A 309 -27.03 -12.14 -23.99
C ASP A 309 -28.25 -11.28 -23.61
N PRO A 310 -28.06 -9.97 -23.34
CA PRO A 310 -29.14 -9.08 -22.93
C PRO A 310 -30.21 -8.88 -24.02
N ASN A 311 -29.91 -9.20 -25.29
CA ASN A 311 -30.90 -9.17 -26.37
C ASN A 311 -31.84 -10.38 -26.34
N ARG A 312 -31.47 -11.45 -25.64
CA ARG A 312 -32.22 -12.70 -25.58
C ARG A 312 -32.93 -12.87 -24.25
N MET A 313 -32.27 -12.50 -23.15
CA MET A 313 -32.77 -12.66 -21.79
C MET A 313 -32.84 -11.30 -21.07
N PRO A 314 -33.83 -11.09 -20.19
CA PRO A 314 -33.92 -9.85 -19.41
C PRO A 314 -32.65 -9.61 -18.55
N VAL A 315 -32.08 -8.41 -18.62
CA VAL A 315 -30.82 -8.03 -17.94
C VAL A 315 -30.87 -8.30 -16.44
N ASN A 316 -31.97 -7.97 -15.77
CA ASN A 316 -32.15 -8.21 -14.34
C ASN A 316 -32.07 -9.70 -13.97
N CYS A 317 -32.52 -10.60 -14.85
CA CYS A 317 -32.43 -12.04 -14.63
C CYS A 317 -30.98 -12.52 -14.80
N ILE A 318 -30.27 -11.97 -15.79
CA ILE A 318 -28.85 -12.27 -16.03
C ILE A 318 -28.01 -11.81 -14.82
N GLU A 319 -28.15 -10.54 -14.41
CA GLU A 319 -27.41 -9.97 -13.27
C GLU A 319 -27.64 -10.77 -11.99
N TYR A 320 -28.90 -11.05 -11.66
CA TYR A 320 -29.25 -11.81 -10.47
C TYR A 320 -28.73 -13.26 -10.53
N ALA A 321 -28.75 -13.89 -11.71
CA ALA A 321 -28.17 -15.23 -11.89
C ALA A 321 -26.65 -15.22 -11.73
N LEU A 322 -25.94 -14.23 -12.30
CA LEU A 322 -24.49 -14.08 -12.16
C LEU A 322 -24.09 -13.82 -10.70
N GLU A 323 -24.80 -12.94 -10.01
CA GLU A 323 -24.59 -12.65 -8.58
C GLU A 323 -24.82 -13.90 -7.73
N LYS A 324 -25.91 -14.63 -7.97
CA LYS A 324 -26.17 -15.90 -7.28
C LYS A 324 -25.06 -16.92 -7.53
N LEU A 325 -24.49 -16.96 -8.74
CA LEU A 325 -23.38 -17.85 -9.10
C LEU A 325 -22.08 -17.41 -8.40
N TYR A 326 -21.84 -16.11 -8.27
CA TYR A 326 -20.70 -15.58 -7.51
C TYR A 326 -20.74 -15.99 -6.04
N HIS A 327 -21.93 -16.01 -5.43
CA HIS A 327 -22.11 -16.47 -4.06
C HIS A 327 -22.14 -18.01 -3.89
N LEU A 328 -22.07 -18.78 -4.99
CA LEU A 328 -21.82 -20.22 -4.89
C LEU A 328 -20.37 -20.42 -4.46
N LYS A 329 -20.17 -21.00 -3.27
CA LYS A 329 -18.86 -21.36 -2.73
C LYS A 329 -18.18 -22.54 -3.46
N GLU A 330 -18.69 -22.94 -4.61
CA GLU A 330 -18.18 -24.07 -5.43
C GLU A 330 -18.22 -23.71 -6.92
N CYS A 331 -17.31 -24.29 -7.70
CA CYS A 331 -17.29 -24.14 -9.16
C CYS A 331 -18.53 -24.78 -9.80
N CYS A 332 -19.20 -24.05 -10.69
CA CYS A 332 -20.30 -24.56 -11.50
C CYS A 332 -19.77 -25.22 -12.78
N TYR A 333 -19.76 -26.56 -12.79
CA TYR A 333 -19.24 -27.35 -13.90
C TYR A 333 -20.16 -27.44 -15.13
N GLU A 334 -21.48 -27.29 -14.95
CA GLU A 334 -22.49 -27.28 -16.04
C GLU A 334 -23.23 -25.92 -16.12
N PRO A 335 -22.55 -24.81 -16.45
CA PRO A 335 -23.13 -23.48 -16.34
C PRO A 335 -24.38 -23.28 -17.22
N SER A 336 -24.38 -23.72 -18.47
CA SER A 336 -25.54 -23.55 -19.37
C SER A 336 -26.81 -24.22 -18.84
N LYS A 337 -26.68 -25.41 -18.26
CA LYS A 337 -27.80 -26.13 -17.63
C LYS A 337 -28.28 -25.42 -16.37
N TRP A 338 -27.35 -24.97 -15.53
CA TRP A 338 -27.66 -24.22 -14.32
C TRP A 338 -28.45 -22.94 -14.62
N PHE A 339 -28.02 -22.18 -15.62
CA PHE A 339 -28.71 -20.97 -16.08
C PHE A 339 -30.14 -21.28 -16.57
N TYR A 340 -30.32 -22.33 -17.36
CA TYR A 340 -31.63 -22.76 -17.83
C TYR A 340 -32.59 -23.07 -16.67
N GLU A 341 -32.12 -23.83 -15.68
CA GLU A 341 -32.89 -24.16 -14.47
C GLU A 341 -33.23 -22.92 -13.63
N GLN A 342 -32.31 -21.95 -13.50
CA GLN A 342 -32.59 -20.71 -12.78
C GLN A 342 -33.62 -19.84 -13.50
N TYR A 343 -33.49 -19.66 -14.82
CA TYR A 343 -34.44 -18.86 -15.59
C TYR A 343 -35.84 -19.46 -15.59
N GLN A 344 -35.98 -20.80 -15.63
CA GLN A 344 -37.28 -21.45 -15.45
C GLN A 344 -37.91 -21.11 -14.10
N LYS A 345 -37.12 -21.07 -13.01
CA LYS A 345 -37.61 -20.66 -11.68
C LYS A 345 -38.02 -19.19 -11.64
N TYR A 346 -37.29 -18.30 -12.31
CA TYR A 346 -37.61 -16.87 -12.34
C TYR A 346 -38.88 -16.58 -13.14
N LEU A 347 -39.06 -17.27 -14.26
CA LEU A 347 -40.24 -17.12 -15.13
C LEU A 347 -41.51 -17.71 -14.52
N THR A 348 -41.38 -18.67 -13.59
CA THR A 348 -42.52 -19.29 -12.87
C THR A 348 -42.80 -18.64 -11.50
N SER A 349 -41.89 -17.79 -11.00
CA SER A 349 -42.05 -17.08 -9.73
C SER A 349 -42.99 -15.88 -9.87
N SER A 350 -43.88 -15.69 -8.90
CA SER A 350 -44.77 -14.52 -8.82
C SER A 350 -44.04 -13.23 -8.42
N LYS A 351 -42.75 -13.29 -8.05
CA LYS A 351 -41.89 -12.14 -7.76
C LYS A 351 -40.65 -12.22 -8.68
N PRO A 352 -40.56 -11.37 -9.72
CA PRO A 352 -39.38 -11.34 -10.57
C PRO A 352 -38.17 -10.80 -9.79
N PRO A 353 -36.94 -11.21 -10.16
CA PRO A 353 -35.73 -10.70 -9.54
C PRO A 353 -35.61 -9.18 -9.78
N ARG A 354 -35.37 -8.44 -8.69
CA ARG A 354 -35.10 -6.99 -8.75
C ARG A 354 -33.63 -6.79 -9.09
N SER A 355 -33.33 -5.73 -9.84
CA SER A 355 -31.94 -5.33 -10.05
C SER A 355 -31.30 -4.98 -8.69
N PRO A 356 -30.06 -5.44 -8.42
CA PRO A 356 -29.32 -5.11 -7.22
C PRO A 356 -28.83 -3.65 -7.19
N VAL A 357 -29.00 -2.91 -8.30
CA VAL A 357 -28.52 -1.52 -8.43
C VAL A 357 -29.36 -0.60 -7.53
N LEU A 358 -28.77 -0.20 -6.41
CA LEU A 358 -29.32 0.80 -5.50
C LEU A 358 -29.25 2.19 -6.14
N SER A 359 -30.30 2.98 -5.96
CA SER A 359 -30.25 4.42 -6.25
C SER A 359 -29.19 5.06 -5.34
N LEU A 360 -28.18 5.66 -5.93
CA LEU A 360 -27.11 6.32 -5.19
C LEU A 360 -27.55 7.72 -4.72
N ASP A 361 -27.01 8.13 -3.57
CA ASP A 361 -27.14 9.50 -3.09
C ASP A 361 -26.42 10.49 -4.02
N ALA A 362 -26.84 11.76 -3.96
CA ALA A 362 -26.26 12.83 -4.75
C ALA A 362 -24.74 12.95 -4.50
N GLY A 363 -23.94 12.87 -5.58
CA GLY A 363 -22.48 12.97 -5.52
C GLY A 363 -21.74 11.62 -5.51
N LEU A 364 -22.46 10.50 -5.48
CA LEU A 364 -21.90 9.15 -5.63
C LEU A 364 -22.10 8.66 -7.06
N VAL A 365 -21.19 7.79 -7.52
CA VAL A 365 -21.22 7.20 -8.86
C VAL A 365 -20.68 5.77 -8.82
N TYR A 366 -21.28 4.90 -9.62
CA TYR A 366 -20.81 3.55 -9.85
C TYR A 366 -19.61 3.56 -10.81
N VAL A 367 -18.47 3.02 -10.38
CA VAL A 367 -17.24 2.95 -11.17
C VAL A 367 -16.80 1.51 -11.32
N ARG A 368 -16.50 1.10 -12.55
CA ARG A 368 -15.93 -0.22 -12.84
C ARG A 368 -14.41 -0.15 -12.68
N ARG A 369 -13.82 -1.20 -12.10
CA ARG A 369 -12.39 -1.27 -11.82
C ARG A 369 -11.75 -2.51 -12.44
N VAL A 370 -10.50 -2.34 -12.88
CA VAL A 370 -9.64 -3.43 -13.34
C VAL A 370 -8.34 -3.39 -12.55
N GLN A 371 -7.97 -4.53 -11.97
CA GLN A 371 -6.68 -4.72 -11.32
C GLN A 371 -5.84 -5.64 -12.20
N ILE A 372 -4.62 -5.21 -12.54
CA ILE A 372 -3.71 -5.94 -13.42
C ILE A 372 -2.51 -6.36 -12.58
N THR A 373 -2.31 -7.66 -12.48
CA THR A 373 -1.13 -8.28 -11.88
C THR A 373 -0.12 -8.68 -12.94
N PRO A 374 1.12 -9.05 -12.56
CA PRO A 374 2.10 -9.61 -13.49
C PRO A 374 1.58 -10.83 -14.28
N CYS A 375 0.70 -11.64 -13.70
CA CYS A 375 0.17 -12.84 -14.35
C CYS A 375 -1.29 -12.70 -14.83
N LYS A 376 -2.13 -11.92 -14.15
CA LYS A 376 -3.59 -11.94 -14.31
C LYS A 376 -4.20 -10.54 -14.45
N VAL A 377 -5.45 -10.53 -14.87
CA VAL A 377 -6.36 -9.38 -14.81
C VAL A 377 -7.57 -9.75 -13.96
N PHE A 378 -8.04 -8.83 -13.14
CA PHE A 378 -9.20 -8.97 -12.28
C PHE A 378 -10.18 -7.82 -12.53
N PHE A 379 -11.43 -8.14 -12.84
CA PHE A 379 -12.51 -7.16 -12.98
C PHE A 379 -13.30 -7.07 -11.68
N SER A 380 -13.59 -5.85 -11.24
CA SER A 380 -14.35 -5.57 -10.03
C SER A 380 -15.35 -4.44 -10.25
N GLY A 381 -16.33 -4.38 -9.35
CA GLY A 381 -17.38 -3.38 -9.35
C GLY A 381 -18.61 -3.76 -10.19
N PRO A 382 -19.52 -2.80 -10.42
CA PRO A 382 -19.35 -1.38 -10.11
C PRO A 382 -19.26 -1.07 -8.60
N GLU A 383 -18.22 -0.35 -8.19
CA GLU A 383 -18.05 0.13 -6.81
C GLU A 383 -18.65 1.53 -6.66
N VAL A 384 -19.15 1.85 -5.46
CA VAL A 384 -19.64 3.19 -5.15
C VAL A 384 -18.47 4.09 -4.83
N ASN A 385 -18.27 5.13 -5.63
CA ASN A 385 -17.23 6.14 -5.41
C ASN A 385 -17.82 7.54 -5.32
N VAL A 386 -17.16 8.41 -4.55
CA VAL A 386 -17.42 9.85 -4.62
C VAL A 386 -17.03 10.34 -6.01
N SER A 387 -18.00 10.97 -6.67
CA SER A 387 -17.85 11.48 -8.02
C SER A 387 -16.78 12.58 -8.13
N ASN A 388 -16.33 12.82 -9.36
CA ASN A 388 -15.40 13.89 -9.68
C ASN A 388 -15.95 14.72 -10.85
N ARG A 389 -15.27 15.83 -11.15
CA ARG A 389 -15.73 16.80 -12.14
C ARG A 389 -15.98 16.18 -13.52
N VAL A 390 -15.12 15.24 -13.93
CA VAL A 390 -15.19 14.59 -15.26
C VAL A 390 -16.38 13.63 -15.31
N LEU A 391 -16.51 12.75 -14.31
CA LEU A 391 -17.60 11.79 -14.25
C LEU A 391 -18.97 12.48 -14.14
N ARG A 392 -19.06 13.62 -13.45
CA ARG A 392 -20.30 14.43 -13.44
C ARG A 392 -20.65 15.00 -14.81
N GLN A 393 -19.65 15.55 -15.51
CA GLN A 393 -19.86 16.13 -16.83
C GLN A 393 -20.29 15.08 -17.86
N TYR A 394 -19.69 13.91 -17.81
CA TYR A 394 -19.92 12.80 -18.74
C TYR A 394 -20.71 11.67 -18.07
N SER A 395 -21.77 12.04 -17.33
CA SER A 395 -22.57 11.09 -16.55
C SER A 395 -23.38 10.11 -17.42
N GLU A 396 -23.66 10.45 -18.67
CA GLU A 396 -24.27 9.56 -19.66
C GLU A 396 -23.27 8.49 -20.18
N ASP A 397 -21.97 8.72 -19.99
CA ASP A 397 -20.88 7.88 -20.49
C ASP A 397 -20.15 7.12 -19.36
N ILE A 398 -20.77 6.98 -18.19
CA ILE A 398 -20.12 6.35 -17.01
C ILE A 398 -19.64 4.93 -17.30
N ASP A 399 -20.41 4.14 -18.06
CA ASP A 399 -20.01 2.79 -18.47
C ASP A 399 -18.85 2.76 -19.49
N ASN A 400 -18.39 3.92 -19.95
CA ASN A 400 -17.22 4.08 -20.80
C ASN A 400 -15.98 4.52 -20.00
N PHE A 401 -16.10 4.81 -18.70
CA PHE A 401 -14.96 5.04 -17.81
C PHE A 401 -14.54 3.75 -17.11
N LEU A 402 -13.22 3.56 -17.00
CA LEU A 402 -12.62 2.41 -16.33
C LEU A 402 -11.48 2.87 -15.43
N ARG A 403 -11.51 2.46 -14.16
CA ARG A 403 -10.38 2.68 -13.25
C ARG A 403 -9.45 1.49 -13.30
N VAL A 404 -8.20 1.71 -13.71
CA VAL A 404 -7.19 0.64 -13.81
C VAL A 404 -6.18 0.80 -12.67
N SER A 405 -5.76 -0.30 -12.05
CA SER A 405 -4.73 -0.34 -11.00
C SER A 405 -3.72 -1.46 -11.29
N PHE A 406 -2.43 -1.15 -11.22
CA PHE A 406 -1.35 -2.14 -11.35
C PHE A 406 -0.86 -2.57 -9.97
N VAL A 407 -1.09 -3.84 -9.63
CA VAL A 407 -0.89 -4.42 -8.30
C VAL A 407 -0.09 -5.72 -8.42
N ASP A 408 0.54 -6.18 -7.34
CA ASP A 408 1.19 -7.51 -7.31
C ASP A 408 0.12 -8.61 -7.12
N GLU A 409 0.50 -9.89 -7.13
CA GLU A 409 -0.45 -11.02 -7.11
C GLU A 409 -1.39 -11.05 -5.88
N GLU A 410 -0.96 -10.47 -4.76
CA GLU A 410 -1.71 -10.34 -3.50
C GLU A 410 -2.52 -9.03 -3.46
N LEU A 411 -2.67 -8.38 -4.60
CA LEU A 411 -3.35 -7.09 -4.78
C LEU A 411 -2.69 -5.92 -4.02
N GLU A 412 -1.44 -6.12 -3.57
CA GLU A 412 -0.61 -5.09 -2.97
C GLU A 412 0.06 -4.20 -4.03
N LYS A 413 0.68 -3.09 -3.60
CA LYS A 413 1.35 -2.17 -4.53
C LYS A 413 2.64 -2.79 -5.09
N ILE A 414 2.81 -2.77 -6.41
CA ILE A 414 4.09 -3.12 -7.07
C ILE A 414 5.17 -2.11 -6.66
N HIS A 415 6.33 -2.61 -6.22
CA HIS A 415 7.45 -1.79 -5.76
C HIS A 415 8.52 -1.59 -6.85
N SER A 416 9.35 -0.56 -6.66
CA SER A 416 10.49 -0.25 -7.53
C SER A 416 11.40 -1.46 -7.80
N THR A 417 11.64 -2.31 -6.80
CA THR A 417 12.49 -3.51 -6.91
C THR A 417 11.92 -4.58 -7.83
N ASP A 418 10.61 -4.61 -8.03
CA ASP A 418 9.92 -5.60 -8.86
C ASP A 418 9.96 -5.19 -10.35
N VAL A 419 9.98 -3.89 -10.60
CA VAL A 419 9.95 -3.29 -11.95
C VAL A 419 11.36 -3.01 -12.48
N SER A 420 12.30 -2.69 -11.58
CA SER A 420 13.70 -2.51 -11.93
C SER A 420 14.61 -2.88 -10.75
N PRO A 421 15.13 -4.12 -10.71
CA PRO A 421 16.07 -4.53 -9.68
C PRO A 421 17.38 -3.76 -9.82
N ARG A 422 17.95 -3.36 -8.68
CA ARG A 422 19.25 -2.68 -8.63
C ARG A 422 20.36 -3.73 -8.59
N THR A 423 20.80 -4.20 -9.76
CA THR A 423 21.95 -5.10 -9.86
C THR A 423 23.26 -4.33 -9.70
N SER A 424 24.25 -4.92 -9.03
CA SER A 424 25.53 -4.25 -8.67
C SER A 424 26.49 -4.03 -9.84
N SER A 425 26.21 -4.54 -11.04
CA SER A 425 27.20 -4.68 -12.11
C SER A 425 26.95 -3.85 -13.37
N ARG A 426 25.78 -3.23 -13.55
CA ARG A 426 25.48 -2.36 -14.70
C ARG A 426 25.08 -0.97 -14.24
N ASN A 427 25.78 0.04 -14.77
CA ASN A 427 25.49 1.46 -14.53
C ASN A 427 24.11 1.90 -15.08
N GLU A 428 23.32 1.00 -15.68
CA GLU A 428 21.94 1.25 -16.10
C GLU A 428 20.95 0.26 -15.46
N PRO A 429 19.87 0.74 -14.82
CA PRO A 429 18.82 -0.09 -14.26
C PRO A 429 18.10 -0.88 -15.36
N ARG A 430 18.07 -2.22 -15.25
CA ARG A 430 17.34 -3.09 -16.18
C ARG A 430 15.84 -3.01 -15.89
N ARG A 431 15.02 -2.76 -16.91
CA ARG A 431 13.55 -2.82 -16.85
C ARG A 431 13.11 -4.29 -16.95
N THR A 432 12.24 -4.76 -16.05
CA THR A 432 11.74 -6.14 -16.03
C THR A 432 10.58 -6.33 -17.02
N ALA A 433 10.15 -7.58 -17.23
CA ALA A 433 8.95 -7.86 -18.02
C ALA A 433 7.68 -7.19 -17.43
N ILE A 434 7.65 -6.96 -16.11
CA ILE A 434 6.58 -6.24 -15.42
C ILE A 434 6.51 -4.79 -15.90
N TYR A 435 7.66 -4.10 -16.05
CA TYR A 435 7.71 -2.75 -16.62
C TYR A 435 7.05 -2.72 -18.00
N ASN A 436 7.45 -3.66 -18.87
CA ASN A 436 6.97 -3.72 -20.25
C ASN A 436 5.46 -4.01 -20.30
N ARG A 437 4.96 -4.90 -19.43
CA ARG A 437 3.53 -5.22 -19.31
C ARG A 437 2.70 -4.00 -18.90
N ILE A 438 3.16 -3.21 -17.93
CA ILE A 438 2.47 -1.99 -17.50
C ILE A 438 2.44 -0.97 -18.64
N LEU A 439 3.59 -0.70 -19.24
CA LEU A 439 3.71 0.29 -20.32
C LEU A 439 2.89 -0.11 -21.56
N SER A 440 2.96 -1.37 -21.99
CA SER A 440 2.19 -1.85 -23.15
C SER A 440 0.69 -1.82 -22.90
N THR A 441 0.25 -2.09 -21.67
CA THR A 441 -1.17 -1.96 -21.30
C THR A 441 -1.65 -0.52 -21.44
N LEU A 442 -0.84 0.45 -20.99
CA LEU A 442 -1.18 1.88 -21.09
C LEU A 442 -1.29 2.32 -22.55
N GLN A 443 -0.30 1.95 -23.37
CA GLN A 443 -0.20 2.33 -24.79
C GLN A 443 -1.27 1.65 -25.67
N ASN A 444 -1.50 0.35 -25.48
CA ASN A 444 -2.40 -0.42 -26.34
C ASN A 444 -3.86 -0.32 -25.90
N GLY A 445 -4.10 -0.02 -24.62
CA GLY A 445 -5.43 -0.03 -24.01
C GLY A 445 -5.93 -1.45 -23.69
N ILE A 446 -7.18 -1.52 -23.22
CA ILE A 446 -7.83 -2.77 -22.80
C ILE A 446 -9.12 -2.96 -23.60
N VAL A 447 -9.26 -4.11 -24.27
CA VAL A 447 -10.48 -4.46 -25.00
C VAL A 447 -11.37 -5.36 -24.14
N ILE A 448 -12.60 -4.92 -23.88
CA ILE A 448 -13.61 -5.66 -23.10
C ILE A 448 -14.92 -5.65 -23.89
N GLY A 449 -15.36 -6.82 -24.33
CA GLY A 449 -16.54 -6.91 -25.21
C GLY A 449 -16.31 -6.17 -26.53
N ASP A 450 -17.17 -5.18 -26.79
CA ASP A 450 -17.13 -4.29 -27.95
C ASP A 450 -16.40 -2.95 -27.67
N LYS A 451 -15.97 -2.71 -26.43
CA LYS A 451 -15.32 -1.47 -26.00
C LYS A 451 -13.80 -1.61 -25.95
N LYS A 452 -13.08 -0.62 -26.48
CA LYS A 452 -11.63 -0.44 -26.30
C LYS A 452 -11.38 0.75 -25.37
N PHE A 453 -10.86 0.49 -24.18
CA PHE A 453 -10.52 1.50 -23.18
C PHE A 453 -9.08 1.98 -23.38
N GLU A 454 -8.90 3.26 -23.64
CA GLU A 454 -7.60 3.89 -23.88
C GLU A 454 -7.22 4.82 -22.73
N PHE A 455 -5.93 5.08 -22.54
CA PHE A 455 -5.44 5.93 -21.47
C PHE A 455 -6.10 7.33 -21.49
N LEU A 456 -6.60 7.77 -20.33
CA LEU A 456 -7.22 9.07 -20.16
C LEU A 456 -6.34 10.03 -19.38
N ALA A 457 -6.13 9.76 -18.07
CA ALA A 457 -5.30 10.55 -17.17
C ALA A 457 -5.15 9.86 -15.79
N PHE A 458 -4.33 10.43 -14.91
CA PHE A 458 -4.26 10.07 -13.49
C PHE A 458 -3.98 11.30 -12.62
N SER A 459 -4.50 11.32 -11.39
CA SER A 459 -4.13 12.31 -10.37
C SER A 459 -2.85 11.90 -9.62
N SER A 460 -2.24 12.80 -8.86
CA SER A 460 -1.05 12.47 -8.05
C SER A 460 -1.31 11.43 -6.95
N SER A 461 -2.54 11.32 -6.43
CA SER A 461 -2.88 10.24 -5.49
C SER A 461 -2.99 8.91 -6.21
N GLN A 462 -3.60 8.90 -7.39
CA GLN A 462 -3.74 7.70 -8.20
C GLN A 462 -2.39 7.19 -8.70
N LEU A 463 -1.48 8.07 -9.10
CA LEU A 463 -0.10 7.72 -9.46
C LEU A 463 0.64 7.01 -8.30
N ARG A 464 0.48 7.51 -7.05
CA ARG A 464 1.04 6.86 -5.86
C ARG A 464 0.43 5.49 -5.57
N GLU A 465 -0.78 5.24 -6.03
CA GLU A 465 -1.48 3.95 -5.93
C GLU A 465 -1.26 3.06 -7.16
N ASN A 466 -0.38 3.46 -8.10
CA ASN A 466 -0.20 2.81 -9.41
C ASN A 466 -1.54 2.64 -10.16
N SER A 467 -2.40 3.67 -10.14
CA SER A 467 -3.72 3.65 -10.78
C SER A 467 -3.94 4.81 -11.75
N CYS A 468 -4.80 4.60 -12.75
CA CYS A 468 -5.16 5.58 -13.76
C CYS A 468 -6.61 5.41 -14.22
N TRP A 469 -7.10 6.39 -14.96
CA TRP A 469 -8.37 6.32 -15.69
C TRP A 469 -8.13 5.97 -17.14
N MET A 470 -8.99 5.11 -17.68
CA MET A 470 -9.12 4.83 -19.10
C MET A 470 -10.54 5.13 -19.57
N PHE A 471 -10.69 5.39 -20.87
CA PHE A 471 -11.98 5.72 -21.49
C PHE A 471 -12.19 4.95 -22.79
N ALA A 472 -13.40 4.39 -22.96
CA ALA A 472 -13.82 3.77 -24.19
C ALA A 472 -14.49 4.80 -25.11
N SER A 473 -13.81 5.15 -26.20
CA SER A 473 -14.32 6.12 -27.17
C SER A 473 -15.62 5.66 -27.83
N ARG A 474 -16.50 6.61 -28.15
CA ARG A 474 -17.72 6.39 -28.95
C ARG A 474 -17.82 7.45 -30.04
N PHE A 475 -18.81 7.31 -30.94
CA PHE A 475 -19.07 8.32 -31.95
C PHE A 475 -19.30 9.70 -31.28
N GLY A 476 -18.49 10.69 -31.70
CA GLY A 476 -18.55 12.06 -31.20
C GLY A 476 -17.88 12.33 -29.85
N LEU A 477 -17.24 11.34 -29.20
CA LEU A 477 -16.52 11.55 -27.95
C LEU A 477 -15.35 10.57 -27.79
N THR A 478 -14.14 11.12 -27.74
CA THR A 478 -12.89 10.39 -27.52
C THR A 478 -12.20 10.79 -26.21
N ALA A 479 -11.21 10.00 -25.78
CA ALA A 479 -10.36 10.38 -24.64
C ALA A 479 -9.64 11.72 -24.87
N ALA A 480 -9.27 12.04 -26.12
CA ALA A 480 -8.64 13.32 -26.46
C ALA A 480 -9.61 14.51 -26.30
N ASP A 481 -10.87 14.34 -26.70
CA ASP A 481 -11.90 15.39 -26.54
C ASP A 481 -12.14 15.69 -25.05
N ILE A 482 -12.21 14.65 -24.22
CA ILE A 482 -12.35 14.79 -22.77
C ILE A 482 -11.16 15.54 -22.17
N ARG A 483 -9.91 15.21 -22.59
CA ARG A 483 -8.71 15.94 -22.15
C ARG A 483 -8.74 17.40 -22.60
N GLY A 484 -9.18 17.69 -23.83
CA GLY A 484 -9.35 19.05 -24.34
C GLY A 484 -10.36 19.86 -23.54
N TRP A 485 -11.45 19.23 -23.08
CA TRP A 485 -12.44 19.86 -22.21
C TRP A 485 -11.91 20.21 -20.81
N MET A 486 -10.97 19.43 -20.27
CA MET A 486 -10.45 19.64 -18.90
C MET A 486 -9.73 20.98 -18.72
N GLY A 487 -9.14 21.52 -19.79
CA GLY A 487 -8.42 22.79 -19.78
C GLY A 487 -7.33 22.85 -20.85
N ASN A 488 -6.69 24.02 -20.96
CA ASN A 488 -5.57 24.23 -21.86
C ASN A 488 -4.24 24.01 -21.11
N PHE A 489 -3.50 22.99 -21.52
CA PHE A 489 -2.23 22.59 -20.90
C PHE A 489 -1.00 22.87 -21.78
N ASN A 490 -1.17 23.50 -22.94
CA ASN A 490 -0.11 23.67 -23.96
C ASN A 490 1.08 24.53 -23.49
N GLN A 491 0.90 25.33 -22.44
CA GLN A 491 1.97 26.12 -21.82
C GLN A 491 2.86 25.29 -20.89
N ILE A 492 2.50 24.04 -20.57
CA ILE A 492 3.22 23.20 -19.61
C ILE A 492 4.15 22.24 -20.34
N ARG A 493 5.46 22.52 -20.28
CA ARG A 493 6.51 21.78 -21.02
C ARG A 493 7.23 20.71 -20.19
N ASN A 494 6.78 20.45 -18.97
CA ASN A 494 7.32 19.39 -18.11
C ASN A 494 6.28 18.27 -18.00
N VAL A 495 6.66 17.04 -18.35
CA VAL A 495 5.74 15.88 -18.43
C VAL A 495 5.05 15.59 -17.09
N ALA A 496 5.80 15.59 -15.99
CA ALA A 496 5.26 15.33 -14.65
C ALA A 496 4.25 16.41 -14.23
N LYS A 497 4.61 17.69 -14.44
CA LYS A 497 3.73 18.83 -14.17
C LYS A 497 2.49 18.78 -15.05
N TYR A 498 2.63 18.46 -16.34
CA TYR A 498 1.53 18.31 -17.28
C TYR A 498 0.56 17.23 -16.80
N ALA A 499 1.06 16.02 -16.52
CA ALA A 499 0.26 14.90 -16.04
C ALA A 499 -0.46 15.22 -14.72
N ALA A 500 0.26 15.83 -13.77
CA ALA A 500 -0.32 16.24 -12.49
C ALA A 500 -1.43 17.29 -12.65
N ARG A 501 -1.41 18.10 -13.72
CA ARG A 501 -2.41 19.15 -13.98
C ARG A 501 -3.61 18.61 -14.73
N LEU A 502 -3.38 17.75 -15.72
CA LEU A 502 -4.41 16.97 -16.40
C LEU A 502 -5.25 16.15 -15.40
N GLY A 503 -4.59 15.50 -14.44
CA GLY A 503 -5.23 14.67 -13.42
C GLY A 503 -6.06 15.40 -12.35
N GLN A 504 -6.02 16.74 -12.27
CA GLN A 504 -6.70 17.46 -11.18
C GLN A 504 -8.22 17.31 -11.20
N SER A 505 -8.81 17.15 -12.38
CA SER A 505 -10.25 17.02 -12.55
C SER A 505 -10.80 15.67 -12.06
N PHE A 506 -9.93 14.69 -11.80
CA PHE A 506 -10.29 13.36 -11.29
C PHE A 506 -10.26 13.24 -9.77
N GLY A 507 -9.91 14.32 -9.06
CA GLY A 507 -10.04 14.36 -7.60
C GLY A 507 -11.51 14.28 -7.18
N SER A 508 -11.82 13.37 -6.23
CA SER A 508 -13.13 13.30 -5.60
C SER A 508 -13.50 14.66 -5.01
N SER A 509 -14.69 15.14 -5.35
CA SER A 509 -15.11 16.50 -5.05
C SER A 509 -16.63 16.64 -5.10
N THR A 510 -17.13 17.62 -4.34
CA THR A 510 -18.55 18.01 -4.36
C THR A 510 -18.70 19.26 -5.23
N GLU A 511 -19.50 19.18 -6.29
CA GLU A 511 -19.88 20.36 -7.08
C GLU A 511 -20.87 21.21 -6.29
N THR A 512 -20.60 22.52 -6.18
CA THR A 512 -21.38 23.42 -5.32
C THR A 512 -22.20 24.41 -6.12
N LEU A 513 -21.59 25.52 -6.55
CA LEU A 513 -22.24 26.64 -7.22
C LEU A 513 -21.38 27.13 -8.38
N SER A 514 -22.02 27.73 -9.38
CA SER A 514 -21.30 28.41 -10.46
C SER A 514 -20.92 29.84 -10.06
N VAL A 515 -19.69 30.23 -10.39
CA VAL A 515 -19.15 31.57 -10.17
C VAL A 515 -18.68 32.12 -11.51
N SER A 516 -19.27 33.24 -11.93
CA SER A 516 -18.90 33.89 -13.19
C SER A 516 -17.65 34.76 -13.03
N ARG A 517 -16.91 35.01 -14.11
CA ARG A 517 -15.65 35.78 -14.08
C ARG A 517 -15.78 37.18 -13.44
N HIS A 518 -16.92 37.85 -13.61
CA HIS A 518 -17.17 39.19 -13.03
C HIS A 518 -17.42 39.17 -11.51
N GLU A 519 -17.73 38.00 -10.96
CA GLU A 519 -17.96 37.76 -9.52
C GLU A 519 -16.67 37.42 -8.78
N ILE A 520 -15.56 37.31 -9.52
CA ILE A 520 -14.23 37.01 -9.03
C ILE A 520 -13.39 38.29 -9.02
N GLU A 521 -12.52 38.37 -8.04
CA GLU A 521 -11.47 39.36 -7.94
C GLU A 521 -10.11 38.66 -8.00
N ASN A 522 -9.19 39.17 -8.81
CA ASN A 522 -7.79 38.70 -8.77
C ASN A 522 -7.01 39.63 -7.85
N ILE A 523 -6.49 39.09 -6.76
CA ILE A 523 -5.70 39.82 -5.77
C ILE A 523 -4.22 39.40 -5.85
N PRO A 524 -3.27 40.28 -5.50
CA PRO A 524 -1.85 39.95 -5.55
C PRO A 524 -1.47 38.89 -4.50
N ASP A 525 -0.42 38.12 -4.82
CA ASP A 525 0.28 37.32 -3.82
C ASP A 525 1.06 38.22 -2.86
N ILE A 526 1.20 37.74 -1.62
CA ILE A 526 1.96 38.41 -0.56
C ILE A 526 3.37 37.82 -0.56
N GLU A 527 4.34 38.62 -0.99
CA GLU A 527 5.73 38.20 -1.19
C GLU A 527 6.70 39.03 -0.34
N VAL A 528 7.74 38.40 0.18
CA VAL A 528 8.85 39.09 0.87
C VAL A 528 10.17 38.61 0.29
N LEU A 529 11.01 39.54 -0.16
CA LEU A 529 12.37 39.26 -0.62
C LEU A 529 13.34 39.30 0.57
N ARG A 530 14.06 38.19 0.81
CA ARG A 530 15.09 38.13 1.86
C ARG A 530 16.27 37.29 1.42
N GLY A 531 17.48 37.86 1.52
CA GLY A 531 18.72 37.13 1.23
C GLY A 531 18.82 36.60 -0.21
N GLY A 532 18.15 37.25 -1.17
CA GLY A 532 18.08 36.81 -2.57
C GLY A 532 16.97 35.80 -2.88
N THR A 533 16.23 35.32 -1.88
CA THR A 533 15.09 34.41 -2.05
C THR A 533 13.77 35.15 -1.86
N THR A 534 12.84 34.98 -2.79
CA THR A 534 11.47 35.48 -2.65
C THR A 534 10.60 34.43 -1.98
N TYR A 535 10.01 34.76 -0.83
CA TYR A 535 9.08 33.88 -0.13
C TYR A 535 7.64 34.33 -0.33
N LEU A 536 6.77 33.37 -0.69
CA LEU A 536 5.33 33.54 -0.84
C LEU A 536 4.61 33.21 0.47
N PHE A 537 3.99 34.20 1.11
CA PHE A 537 3.19 34.01 2.33
C PHE A 537 1.77 33.53 2.04
N SER A 538 1.27 33.79 0.82
CA SER A 538 -0.09 33.46 0.39
C SER A 538 -0.16 32.32 -0.62
N ASP A 539 0.87 31.45 -0.69
CA ASP A 539 0.94 30.39 -1.69
C ASP A 539 -0.25 29.42 -1.56
N GLY A 540 -1.13 29.44 -2.56
CA GLY A 540 -2.25 28.51 -2.64
C GLY A 540 -3.50 28.91 -1.86
N ILE A 541 -3.58 30.13 -1.28
CA ILE A 541 -4.77 30.58 -0.54
C ILE A 541 -5.40 31.85 -1.11
N GLY A 542 -6.74 31.89 -1.14
CA GLY A 542 -7.55 33.05 -1.50
C GLY A 542 -8.65 33.30 -0.48
N LYS A 543 -9.64 34.11 -0.86
CA LYS A 543 -10.75 34.52 0.01
C LYS A 543 -12.09 34.14 -0.58
N ILE A 544 -13.06 33.82 0.28
CA ILE A 544 -14.46 33.61 -0.07
C ILE A 544 -15.32 34.56 0.77
N SER A 545 -16.30 35.24 0.18
CA SER A 545 -17.20 36.10 0.95
C SER A 545 -18.07 35.28 1.90
N ASP A 546 -18.37 35.84 3.06
CA ASP A 546 -19.18 35.20 4.10
C ASP A 546 -20.58 34.75 3.59
N GLU A 547 -21.24 35.58 2.78
CA GLU A 547 -22.53 35.20 2.16
C GLU A 547 -22.38 34.01 1.21
N PHE A 548 -21.35 34.00 0.37
CA PHE A 548 -21.15 32.92 -0.59
C PHE A 548 -20.71 31.63 0.10
N ALA A 549 -19.86 31.73 1.13
CA ALA A 549 -19.43 30.61 1.97
C ALA A 549 -20.61 29.89 2.62
N ARG A 550 -21.60 30.63 3.17
CA ARG A 550 -22.86 30.03 3.68
C ARG A 550 -23.57 29.18 2.63
N ARG A 551 -23.69 29.69 1.40
CA ARG A 551 -24.38 28.98 0.32
C ARG A 551 -23.61 27.74 -0.13
N VAL A 552 -22.28 27.82 -0.18
CA VAL A 552 -21.38 26.68 -0.45
C VAL A 552 -21.50 25.63 0.66
N ALA A 553 -21.50 26.03 1.93
CA ALA A 553 -21.64 25.14 3.08
C ALA A 553 -22.92 24.28 3.02
N ILE A 554 -24.06 24.89 2.68
CA ILE A 554 -25.33 24.17 2.52
C ILE A 554 -25.23 23.08 1.44
N LYS A 555 -24.54 23.36 0.32
CA LYS A 555 -24.32 22.38 -0.76
C LYS A 555 -23.36 21.26 -0.35
N CYS A 556 -22.42 21.53 0.54
CA CYS A 556 -21.53 20.53 1.13
C CYS A 556 -22.19 19.72 2.28
N GLY A 557 -23.49 19.88 2.52
CA GLY A 557 -24.21 19.18 3.59
C GLY A 557 -23.99 19.76 5.00
N CYS A 558 -23.25 20.87 5.13
CA CYS A 558 -23.06 21.57 6.40
C CYS A 558 -24.29 22.43 6.70
N ARG A 559 -25.28 21.85 7.38
CA ARG A 559 -26.49 22.57 7.82
C ARG A 559 -26.30 23.09 9.24
N GLY A 560 -26.48 24.39 9.46
CA GLY A 560 -26.44 25.02 10.78
C GLY A 560 -25.09 25.64 11.19
N PHE A 561 -24.03 25.47 10.39
CA PHE A 561 -22.77 26.19 10.57
C PHE A 561 -22.06 26.40 9.22
N THR A 562 -21.16 27.38 9.16
CA THR A 562 -20.33 27.67 7.97
C THR A 562 -18.87 27.34 8.30
N PRO A 563 -18.22 26.41 7.57
CA PRO A 563 -16.79 26.22 7.67
C PRO A 563 -16.01 27.51 7.35
N SER A 564 -14.95 27.78 8.09
CA SER A 564 -14.11 28.97 7.90
C SER A 564 -13.18 28.88 6.70
N ALA A 565 -12.94 27.68 6.16
CA ALA A 565 -12.11 27.50 4.97
C ALA A 565 -12.57 26.31 4.11
N PHE A 566 -12.36 26.43 2.80
CA PHE A 566 -12.70 25.40 1.82
C PHE A 566 -11.50 25.14 0.90
N GLN A 567 -11.12 23.88 0.75
CA GLN A 567 -10.21 23.46 -0.31
C GLN A 567 -10.98 23.31 -1.61
N ILE A 568 -10.59 24.05 -2.64
CA ILE A 568 -11.37 24.20 -3.87
C ILE A 568 -10.61 23.79 -5.14
N ARG A 569 -11.40 23.49 -6.17
CA ARG A 569 -11.01 23.54 -7.58
C ARG A 569 -12.01 24.43 -8.31
N TYR A 570 -11.52 25.42 -9.03
CA TYR A 570 -12.35 26.35 -9.79
C TYR A 570 -11.63 26.75 -11.07
N ALA A 571 -12.21 26.53 -12.25
CA ALA A 571 -11.49 26.67 -13.51
C ALA A 571 -10.13 25.93 -13.43
N GLY A 572 -9.02 26.61 -13.72
CA GLY A 572 -7.65 26.14 -13.47
C GLY A 572 -7.00 26.66 -12.18
N TYR A 573 -7.79 27.19 -11.24
CA TYR A 573 -7.36 27.52 -9.88
C TYR A 573 -7.47 26.32 -8.94
N LYS A 574 -6.40 26.10 -8.16
CA LYS A 574 -6.31 25.13 -7.08
C LYS A 574 -5.82 25.83 -5.82
N GLY A 575 -6.49 25.59 -4.69
CA GLY A 575 -6.03 26.07 -3.40
C GLY A 575 -7.09 26.01 -2.31
N VAL A 576 -6.88 26.76 -1.24
CA VAL A 576 -7.87 27.03 -0.18
C VAL A 576 -8.47 28.42 -0.38
N VAL A 577 -9.75 28.59 -0.04
CA VAL A 577 -10.36 29.90 0.17
C VAL A 577 -10.87 30.01 1.60
N ALA A 578 -10.40 31.03 2.31
CA ALA A 578 -10.80 31.33 3.68
C ALA A 578 -11.91 32.39 3.71
N VAL A 579 -12.84 32.27 4.65
CA VAL A 579 -13.93 33.24 4.82
C VAL A 579 -13.35 34.60 5.18
N ASP A 580 -13.66 35.61 4.37
CA ASP A 580 -13.36 37.01 4.67
C ASP A 580 -14.68 37.78 4.81
N PRO A 581 -15.08 38.17 6.03
CA PRO A 581 -16.30 38.93 6.28
C PRO A 581 -16.34 40.29 5.57
N THR A 582 -15.18 40.82 5.15
CA THR A 582 -15.07 42.12 4.47
C THR A 582 -15.12 42.01 2.94
N SER A 583 -15.04 40.79 2.38
CA SER A 583 -15.02 40.59 0.94
C SER A 583 -16.41 40.77 0.32
N SER A 584 -16.50 41.65 -0.68
CA SER A 584 -17.73 41.88 -1.46
C SER A 584 -17.86 40.97 -2.68
N LYS A 585 -16.76 40.33 -3.10
CA LYS A 585 -16.71 39.43 -4.26
C LYS A 585 -16.84 37.99 -3.79
N LYS A 586 -17.48 37.14 -4.60
CA LYS A 586 -17.72 35.74 -4.21
C LYS A 586 -16.41 35.02 -3.92
N LEU A 587 -15.41 35.22 -4.77
CA LEU A 587 -14.07 34.67 -4.61
C LEU A 587 -13.02 35.75 -4.93
N SER A 588 -11.99 35.86 -4.10
CA SER A 588 -10.78 36.63 -4.40
C SER A 588 -9.60 35.67 -4.51
N LEU A 589 -9.04 35.52 -5.71
CA LEU A 589 -8.06 34.48 -6.04
C LEU A 589 -6.68 35.09 -6.35
N ARG A 590 -5.62 34.31 -6.08
CA ARG A 590 -4.22 34.72 -6.26
C ARG A 590 -3.54 34.04 -7.44
N LYS A 591 -2.42 34.61 -7.92
CA LYS A 591 -1.65 34.05 -9.04
C LYS A 591 -1.03 32.70 -8.69
N SER A 592 -0.56 32.53 -7.46
CA SER A 592 -0.05 31.26 -6.94
C SER A 592 -1.08 30.12 -7.06
N MET A 593 -2.38 30.41 -6.97
CA MET A 593 -3.44 29.41 -7.12
C MET A 593 -3.71 29.02 -8.58
N PHE A 594 -3.37 29.88 -9.55
CA PHE A 594 -3.64 29.66 -10.96
C PHE A 594 -2.64 28.66 -11.57
N LYS A 595 -3.12 27.55 -12.11
CA LYS A 595 -2.26 26.44 -12.58
C LYS A 595 -2.33 26.20 -14.08
N TYR A 596 -3.45 26.51 -14.74
CA TYR A 596 -3.66 26.38 -16.18
C TYR A 596 -4.92 27.18 -16.60
N GLU A 597 -5.10 27.41 -17.90
CA GLU A 597 -6.27 28.12 -18.43
C GLU A 597 -7.48 27.18 -18.57
N SER A 598 -8.67 27.65 -18.17
CA SER A 598 -9.93 26.92 -18.30
C SER A 598 -11.12 27.87 -18.35
N GLU A 599 -12.16 27.49 -19.08
CA GLU A 599 -13.42 28.24 -19.19
C GLU A 599 -14.48 27.80 -18.17
N ASN A 600 -14.19 26.77 -17.37
CA ASN A 600 -15.14 26.19 -16.43
C ASN A 600 -15.47 27.16 -15.27
N THR A 601 -16.76 27.37 -15.02
CA THR A 601 -17.28 28.29 -13.98
C THR A 601 -17.82 27.58 -12.74
N LYS A 602 -17.74 26.25 -12.66
CA LYS A 602 -18.24 25.47 -11.53
C LYS A 602 -17.20 25.42 -10.40
N LEU A 603 -17.65 25.68 -9.17
CA LEU A 603 -16.85 25.55 -7.96
C LEU A 603 -16.99 24.15 -7.37
N ASP A 604 -15.88 23.43 -7.28
CA ASP A 604 -15.80 22.14 -6.62
C ASP A 604 -15.09 22.26 -5.27
N VAL A 605 -15.70 21.72 -4.22
CA VAL A 605 -15.11 21.63 -2.87
C VAL A 605 -14.61 20.21 -2.63
N LEU A 606 -13.34 20.09 -2.25
CA LEU A 606 -12.68 18.82 -1.96
C LEU A 606 -12.70 18.53 -0.46
N ALA A 607 -12.53 19.56 0.35
CA ALA A 607 -12.55 19.51 1.80
C ALA A 607 -12.93 20.88 2.36
N HIS A 608 -13.30 20.91 3.64
CA HIS A 608 -13.56 22.14 4.37
C HIS A 608 -13.01 22.03 5.79
N SER A 609 -12.83 23.15 6.49
CA SER A 609 -12.43 23.14 7.89
C SER A 609 -13.49 22.42 8.73
N LYS A 610 -13.02 21.58 9.65
CA LYS A 610 -13.82 20.77 10.58
C LYS A 610 -12.91 20.18 11.66
N TYR A 611 -13.50 19.66 12.73
CA TYR A 611 -12.78 18.84 13.69
C TYR A 611 -12.02 17.71 12.98
N GLN A 612 -10.70 17.65 13.20
CA GLN A 612 -9.90 16.48 12.86
C GLN A 612 -9.03 16.07 14.06
N PRO A 613 -9.10 14.80 14.47
CA PRO A 613 -8.36 14.29 15.62
C PRO A 613 -6.85 14.35 15.39
N CYS A 614 -6.12 14.67 16.45
CA CYS A 614 -4.67 14.79 16.42
C CYS A 614 -4.02 13.49 16.89
N PHE A 615 -3.01 13.03 16.14
CA PHE A 615 -2.24 11.86 16.51
C PHE A 615 -0.75 12.12 16.39
N LEU A 616 0.02 11.66 17.37
CA LEU A 616 1.44 11.43 17.19
C LEU A 616 1.66 10.25 16.24
N ASN A 617 2.80 10.25 15.57
CA ASN A 617 3.27 9.15 14.75
C ASN A 617 4.78 8.97 14.97
N ARG A 618 5.37 7.90 14.43
CA ARG A 618 6.81 7.62 14.55
C ARG A 618 7.71 8.80 14.13
N GLN A 619 7.34 9.56 13.09
CA GLN A 619 8.11 10.70 12.62
C GLN A 619 8.10 11.85 13.63
N LEU A 620 6.91 12.30 14.05
CA LEU A 620 6.76 13.35 15.05
C LEU A 620 7.41 12.99 16.39
N ILE A 621 7.23 11.75 16.87
CA ILE A 621 7.86 11.29 18.11
C ILE A 621 9.39 11.32 17.99
N THR A 622 9.94 10.88 16.86
CA THR A 622 11.38 10.95 16.59
C THR A 622 11.87 12.40 16.65
N LEU A 623 11.17 13.34 16.01
CA LEU A 623 11.56 14.75 16.00
C LEU A 623 11.42 15.38 17.39
N LEU A 624 10.30 15.20 18.09
CA LEU A 624 10.08 15.75 19.42
C LEU A 624 11.07 15.18 20.45
N SER A 625 11.34 13.87 20.41
CA SER A 625 12.37 13.23 21.25
C SER A 625 13.78 13.69 20.87
N THR A 626 14.03 14.01 19.60
CA THR A 626 15.27 14.68 19.17
C THR A 626 15.32 16.09 19.74
N LEU A 627 14.23 16.85 19.74
CA LEU A 627 14.16 18.21 20.28
C LEU A 627 14.17 18.27 21.82
N GLY A 628 14.19 17.12 22.51
CA GLY A 628 14.39 17.04 23.96
C GLY A 628 13.13 16.82 24.78
N VAL A 629 11.99 16.49 24.14
CA VAL A 629 10.82 16.00 24.88
C VAL A 629 11.18 14.67 25.57
N PRO A 630 11.01 14.54 26.89
CA PRO A 630 11.36 13.32 27.62
C PRO A 630 10.55 12.10 27.19
N ASP A 631 11.22 10.95 27.04
CA ASP A 631 10.60 9.65 26.68
C ASP A 631 9.37 9.31 27.55
N ARG A 632 9.46 9.55 28.87
CA ARG A 632 8.39 9.29 29.85
C ARG A 632 7.07 9.98 29.51
N ASN A 633 7.12 11.11 28.80
CA ASN A 633 5.92 11.85 28.41
C ASN A 633 5.17 11.07 27.32
N PHE A 634 5.88 10.50 26.33
CA PHE A 634 5.26 9.65 25.31
C PHE A 634 4.74 8.33 25.89
N GLU A 635 5.49 7.71 26.79
CA GLU A 635 5.08 6.49 27.50
C GLU A 635 3.81 6.76 28.34
N LYS A 636 3.69 7.94 28.96
CA LYS A 636 2.46 8.36 29.63
C LYS A 636 1.30 8.53 28.64
N LYS A 637 1.48 9.24 27.51
CA LYS A 637 0.41 9.41 26.51
C LYS A 637 -0.07 8.10 25.90
N GLN A 638 0.83 7.15 25.66
CA GLN A 638 0.43 5.83 25.17
C GLN A 638 -0.38 5.06 26.20
N ARG A 639 0.03 5.04 27.48
CA ARG A 639 -0.76 4.42 28.55
C ARG A 639 -2.14 5.02 28.67
N GLU A 640 -2.24 6.35 28.68
CA GLU A 640 -3.54 7.05 28.68
C GLU A 640 -4.41 6.64 27.48
N ALA A 641 -3.82 6.47 26.29
CA ALA A 641 -4.54 6.01 25.12
C ALA A 641 -4.98 4.53 25.23
N VAL A 642 -4.16 3.65 25.80
CA VAL A 642 -4.52 2.24 26.05
C VAL A 642 -5.64 2.14 27.10
N ASP A 643 -5.52 2.89 28.19
CA ASP A 643 -6.54 2.93 29.26
C ASP A 643 -7.89 3.44 28.71
N GLN A 644 -7.86 4.46 27.82
CA GLN A 644 -9.06 4.91 27.13
C GLN A 644 -9.67 3.82 26.24
N LEU A 645 -8.86 3.06 25.52
CA LEU A 645 -9.31 1.95 24.67
C LEU A 645 -9.83 0.76 25.47
N ASP A 646 -9.35 0.54 26.69
CA ASP A 646 -9.87 -0.49 27.58
C ASP A 646 -11.22 -0.08 28.18
N ALA A 647 -11.36 1.21 28.53
CA ALA A 647 -12.60 1.76 29.10
C ALA A 647 -13.80 1.64 28.14
N ILE A 648 -13.60 1.72 26.82
CA ILE A 648 -14.70 1.61 25.85
C ILE A 648 -15.45 0.28 25.92
N LEU A 649 -14.83 -0.77 26.46
CA LEU A 649 -15.44 -2.10 26.53
C LEU A 649 -16.43 -2.23 27.68
N THR A 650 -16.48 -1.26 28.59
CA THR A 650 -17.28 -1.34 29.83
C THR A 650 -18.08 -0.06 30.10
N ASP A 651 -17.56 1.11 29.71
CA ASP A 651 -18.21 2.40 29.94
C ASP A 651 -18.87 2.91 28.64
N PRO A 652 -20.22 2.99 28.58
CA PRO A 652 -20.93 3.48 27.41
C PRO A 652 -20.56 4.90 26.99
N LEU A 653 -20.27 5.79 27.95
CA LEU A 653 -19.91 7.17 27.67
C LEU A 653 -18.53 7.24 27.02
N ARG A 654 -17.56 6.47 27.54
CA ARG A 654 -16.21 6.37 26.95
C ARG A 654 -16.25 5.73 25.58
N ALA A 655 -17.09 4.72 25.38
CA ALA A 655 -17.31 4.13 24.07
C ALA A 655 -17.83 5.16 23.06
N GLN A 656 -18.84 5.94 23.46
CA GLN A 656 -19.39 7.00 22.62
C GLN A 656 -18.33 8.07 22.29
N GLU A 657 -17.60 8.57 23.28
CA GLU A 657 -16.51 9.54 23.09
C GLU A 657 -15.45 9.02 22.11
N ALA A 658 -14.97 7.79 22.31
CA ALA A 658 -13.95 7.18 21.47
C ALA A 658 -14.42 7.03 20.01
N LEU A 659 -15.67 6.60 19.83
CA LEU A 659 -16.30 6.46 18.52
C LEU A 659 -16.50 7.82 17.83
N GLU A 660 -16.83 8.88 18.58
CA GLU A 660 -16.95 10.24 18.06
C GLU A 660 -15.60 10.83 17.63
N LEU A 661 -14.57 10.70 18.47
CA LEU A 661 -13.31 11.40 18.27
C LEU A 661 -12.33 10.64 17.36
N MET A 662 -12.32 9.31 17.41
CA MET A 662 -11.26 8.52 16.79
C MET A 662 -11.67 7.74 15.54
N SER A 663 -12.96 7.67 15.20
CA SER A 663 -13.45 6.90 14.05
C SER A 663 -14.82 7.32 13.53
N PRO A 664 -14.95 8.54 12.97
CA PRO A 664 -16.20 8.93 12.30
C PRO A 664 -16.48 8.01 11.08
N GLY A 665 -17.69 7.45 10.99
CA GLY A 665 -18.10 6.56 9.90
C GLY A 665 -19.51 5.97 10.11
N GLU A 666 -20.08 5.36 9.07
CA GLU A 666 -21.44 4.81 9.10
C GLU A 666 -21.60 3.68 10.14
N ASN A 667 -20.68 2.71 10.14
CA ASN A 667 -20.66 1.64 11.15
C ASN A 667 -20.57 2.21 12.57
N THR A 668 -19.76 3.25 12.76
CA THR A 668 -19.63 3.95 14.03
C THR A 668 -20.94 4.62 14.46
N ASN A 669 -21.70 5.21 13.52
CA ASN A 669 -22.98 5.83 13.83
C ASN A 669 -23.99 4.81 14.36
N ILE A 670 -24.03 3.59 13.79
CA ILE A 670 -24.87 2.50 14.31
C ILE A 670 -24.50 2.19 15.76
N LEU A 671 -23.19 2.02 16.05
CA LEU A 671 -22.73 1.74 17.42
C LEU A 671 -23.07 2.88 18.40
N LYS A 672 -22.99 4.14 17.95
CA LYS A 672 -23.40 5.30 18.76
C LYS A 672 -24.89 5.29 19.06
N GLU A 673 -25.73 5.06 18.05
CA GLU A 673 -27.19 4.97 18.26
C GLU A 673 -27.54 3.84 19.23
N MET A 674 -26.85 2.70 19.16
CA MET A 674 -27.01 1.63 20.15
C MET A 674 -26.66 2.10 21.57
N LEU A 675 -25.53 2.78 21.75
CA LEU A 675 -25.15 3.34 23.06
C LEU A 675 -26.19 4.37 23.55
N LEU A 676 -26.70 5.23 22.67
CA LEU A 676 -27.74 6.22 22.98
C LEU A 676 -29.09 5.58 23.35
N CYS A 677 -29.41 4.44 22.76
CA CYS A 677 -30.56 3.62 23.14
C CYS A 677 -30.38 2.86 24.47
N GLY A 678 -29.22 3.00 25.13
CA GLY A 678 -28.94 2.42 26.44
C GLY A 678 -28.34 1.00 26.41
N TYR A 679 -27.96 0.47 25.24
CA TYR A 679 -27.27 -0.81 25.14
C TYR A 679 -25.89 -0.72 25.82
N GLN A 680 -25.57 -1.71 26.64
CA GLN A 680 -24.30 -1.75 27.38
C GLN A 680 -23.21 -2.44 26.54
N PRO A 681 -21.97 -1.88 26.48
CA PRO A 681 -20.83 -2.44 25.75
C PRO A 681 -20.49 -3.90 26.04
N ASP A 682 -20.73 -4.36 27.27
CA ASP A 682 -20.36 -5.70 27.76
C ASP A 682 -21.51 -6.70 27.71
N SER A 683 -22.73 -6.23 27.45
CA SER A 683 -23.95 -7.04 27.56
C SER A 683 -24.56 -7.38 26.21
N GLU A 684 -24.46 -6.48 25.22
CA GLU A 684 -24.99 -6.74 23.87
C GLU A 684 -23.89 -7.35 22.98
N PRO A 685 -24.06 -8.60 22.50
CA PRO A 685 -22.99 -9.32 21.80
C PRO A 685 -22.44 -8.62 20.55
N PHE A 686 -23.29 -8.00 19.73
CA PHE A 686 -22.84 -7.33 18.51
C PHE A 686 -22.01 -6.08 18.83
N LEU A 687 -22.48 -5.21 19.72
CA LEU A 687 -21.80 -4.02 20.21
C LEU A 687 -20.46 -4.39 20.86
N SER A 688 -20.46 -5.42 21.73
CA SER A 688 -19.24 -5.90 22.38
C SER A 688 -18.19 -6.36 21.36
N MET A 689 -18.60 -7.18 20.39
CA MET A 689 -17.72 -7.67 19.32
C MET A 689 -17.15 -6.52 18.48
N MET A 690 -18.00 -5.54 18.13
CA MET A 690 -17.59 -4.39 17.33
C MET A 690 -16.63 -3.47 18.09
N LEU A 691 -16.87 -3.23 19.39
CA LEU A 691 -15.97 -2.44 20.25
C LEU A 691 -14.64 -3.16 20.51
N GLN A 692 -14.65 -4.48 20.71
CA GLN A 692 -13.41 -5.27 20.81
C GLN A 692 -12.60 -5.23 19.52
N THR A 693 -13.26 -5.31 18.37
CA THR A 693 -12.62 -5.19 17.05
C THR A 693 -12.02 -3.80 16.86
N PHE A 694 -12.77 -2.75 17.24
CA PHE A 694 -12.30 -1.38 17.23
C PHE A 694 -11.06 -1.18 18.11
N ARG A 695 -11.09 -1.69 19.35
CA ARG A 695 -9.94 -1.69 20.27
C ARG A 695 -8.74 -2.41 19.65
N ALA A 696 -8.95 -3.62 19.11
CA ALA A 696 -7.89 -4.41 18.50
C ALA A 696 -7.24 -3.68 17.31
N LEU A 697 -8.04 -3.00 16.47
CA LEU A 697 -7.56 -2.18 15.37
C LEU A 697 -6.69 -1.01 15.87
N LYS A 698 -7.13 -0.28 16.91
CA LYS A 698 -6.38 0.84 17.48
C LYS A 698 -5.08 0.40 18.16
N LEU A 699 -5.09 -0.73 18.87
CA LEU A 699 -3.87 -1.34 19.42
C LEU A 699 -2.89 -1.76 18.32
N LEU A 700 -3.40 -2.27 17.19
CA LEU A 700 -2.58 -2.59 16.03
C LEU A 700 -1.95 -1.31 15.43
N GLU A 701 -2.68 -0.20 15.35
CA GLU A 701 -2.14 1.10 14.94
C GLU A 701 -1.06 1.63 15.89
N LEU A 702 -1.23 1.44 17.21
CA LEU A 702 -0.19 1.79 18.20
C LEU A 702 1.08 0.96 18.00
N ARG A 703 0.97 -0.36 17.82
CA ARG A 703 2.10 -1.26 17.56
C ARG A 703 2.82 -0.92 16.25
N THR A 704 2.07 -0.84 15.16
CA THR A 704 2.62 -0.78 13.78
C THR A 704 2.99 0.63 13.32
N LYS A 705 2.33 1.65 13.86
CA LYS A 705 2.49 3.06 13.43
C LYS A 705 2.77 4.02 14.58
N THR A 706 2.71 3.57 15.84
CA THR A 706 2.85 4.42 17.04
C THR A 706 1.89 5.60 16.98
N ARG A 707 0.64 5.31 16.56
CA ARG A 707 -0.39 6.31 16.31
C ARG A 707 -1.13 6.66 17.62
N ILE A 708 -0.52 7.51 18.44
CA ILE A 708 -1.05 7.88 19.76
C ILE A 708 -1.99 9.07 19.64
N PHE A 709 -3.23 8.95 20.10
CA PHE A 709 -4.21 10.04 20.12
C PHE A 709 -3.83 11.11 21.14
N ILE A 710 -3.90 12.39 20.76
CA ILE A 710 -3.58 13.54 21.62
C ILE A 710 -4.83 14.44 21.77
N PRO A 711 -5.48 14.45 22.94
CA PRO A 711 -6.67 15.28 23.17
C PRO A 711 -6.41 16.79 23.07
N ASN A 712 -5.24 17.25 23.55
CA ASN A 712 -4.79 18.65 23.55
C ASN A 712 -4.08 19.04 22.25
N GLY A 713 -4.70 18.68 21.14
CA GLY A 713 -4.23 19.04 19.81
C GLY A 713 -5.28 18.75 18.76
N ARG A 714 -5.11 19.33 17.57
CA ARG A 714 -5.96 19.10 16.39
C ARG A 714 -5.10 19.01 15.15
N SER A 715 -5.60 18.29 14.17
CA SER A 715 -5.16 18.43 12.79
C SER A 715 -5.99 19.55 12.13
N MET A 716 -5.34 20.63 11.69
CA MET A 716 -6.04 21.85 11.26
C MET A 716 -5.61 22.29 9.87
N MET A 717 -6.55 22.76 9.05
CA MET A 717 -6.23 23.36 7.75
C MET A 717 -5.47 24.67 7.96
N GLY A 718 -4.40 24.88 7.18
CA GLY A 718 -3.66 26.14 7.20
C GLY A 718 -4.44 27.28 6.56
N CYS A 719 -4.42 28.45 7.18
CA CYS A 719 -5.03 29.69 6.69
C CYS A 719 -4.08 30.88 6.85
N LEU A 720 -4.39 31.99 6.19
CA LEU A 720 -3.60 33.22 6.21
C LEU A 720 -4.35 34.32 6.95
N ASP A 721 -3.64 35.08 7.76
CA ASP A 721 -4.18 36.28 8.40
C ASP A 721 -4.27 37.44 7.41
N GLU A 722 -5.43 37.59 6.77
CA GLU A 722 -5.73 38.71 5.87
C GLU A 722 -5.85 40.06 6.61
N THR A 723 -6.01 40.07 7.95
CA THR A 723 -6.13 41.29 8.75
C THR A 723 -4.79 41.96 9.03
N ARG A 724 -3.67 41.24 8.80
CA ARG A 724 -2.29 41.70 9.05
C ARG A 724 -2.06 42.08 10.52
N THR A 725 -2.71 41.38 11.45
CA THR A 725 -2.59 41.63 12.89
C THR A 725 -1.52 40.75 13.51
N LEU A 726 -1.42 39.48 13.12
CA LEU A 726 -0.44 38.55 13.67
C LEU A 726 1.00 38.97 13.31
N GLU A 727 1.89 38.92 14.29
CA GLU A 727 3.33 39.09 14.12
C GLU A 727 4.02 37.77 13.80
N TYR A 728 5.26 37.85 13.32
CA TYR A 728 6.08 36.67 13.09
C TYR A 728 6.32 35.88 14.39
N GLY A 729 6.13 34.57 14.35
CA GLY A 729 6.16 33.69 15.51
C GLY A 729 4.81 33.50 16.20
N GLN A 730 3.77 34.22 15.78
CA GLN A 730 2.42 34.09 16.32
C GLN A 730 1.51 33.29 15.39
N VAL A 731 0.47 32.67 15.95
CA VAL A 731 -0.64 32.04 15.23
C VAL A 731 -1.96 32.33 15.93
N PHE A 732 -3.06 32.20 15.20
CA PHE A 732 -4.40 32.19 15.80
C PHE A 732 -5.00 30.79 15.68
N VAL A 733 -5.50 30.26 16.80
CA VAL A 733 -6.04 28.89 16.90
C VAL A 733 -7.33 28.92 17.71
N GLN A 734 -8.43 28.61 17.04
CA GLN A 734 -9.75 28.43 17.63
C GLN A 734 -10.39 27.17 17.05
N PHE A 735 -11.03 26.37 17.90
CA PHE A 735 -11.64 25.10 17.48
C PHE A 735 -13.05 24.95 18.03
N SER A 736 -13.86 24.15 17.32
CA SER A 736 -15.24 23.87 17.69
C SER A 736 -15.35 22.88 18.85
N GLY A 737 -16.35 23.07 19.72
CA GLY A 737 -16.60 22.24 20.88
C GLY A 737 -17.26 20.89 20.60
N SER A 738 -17.66 20.61 19.36
CA SER A 738 -18.12 19.28 18.95
C SER A 738 -17.01 18.27 19.20
N GLY A 739 -17.14 17.49 20.28
CA GLY A 739 -16.16 16.51 20.73
C GLY A 739 -15.28 16.90 21.93
N TYR A 740 -15.34 18.14 22.46
CA TYR A 740 -14.55 18.54 23.64
C TYR A 740 -15.34 18.44 24.97
N ARG A 741 -16.67 18.37 24.90
CA ARG A 741 -17.58 18.64 26.03
C ARG A 741 -17.57 17.62 27.19
N HIS A 742 -16.85 16.51 27.10
CA HIS A 742 -16.99 15.43 28.10
C HIS A 742 -15.70 15.03 28.84
N LEU A 743 -14.53 15.58 28.48
CA LEU A 743 -13.26 15.18 29.10
C LEU A 743 -12.96 15.85 30.46
N TYR A 744 -13.56 17.00 30.78
CA TYR A 744 -13.14 17.81 31.94
C TYR A 744 -14.25 18.47 32.77
N ASP A 745 -15.53 18.27 32.46
CA ASP A 745 -16.59 18.89 33.26
C ASP A 745 -17.81 17.96 33.45
N SER A 746 -17.80 17.21 34.55
CA SER A 746 -18.95 16.42 35.00
C SER A 746 -20.07 17.28 35.61
N SER A 747 -19.95 18.62 35.64
CA SER A 747 -20.86 19.49 36.41
C SER A 747 -21.93 20.22 35.61
N VAL A 748 -21.98 20.12 34.27
CA VAL A 748 -22.98 20.84 33.45
C VAL A 748 -23.78 19.90 32.55
N MET A 749 -24.51 18.97 33.17
CA MET A 749 -25.37 17.98 32.49
C MET A 749 -26.78 18.49 32.11
N PHE A 750 -27.10 19.79 32.27
CA PHE A 750 -28.45 20.30 31.95
C PHE A 750 -28.46 21.69 31.30
N SER A 751 -27.80 21.84 30.14
CA SER A 751 -28.15 22.94 29.23
C SER A 751 -28.24 22.46 27.78
N ASP A 752 -29.49 22.36 27.33
CA ASP A 752 -29.95 21.92 26.01
C ASP A 752 -29.70 22.98 24.89
N ARG A 753 -28.57 23.70 24.94
CA ARG A 753 -28.24 24.81 24.00
C ARG A 753 -26.73 25.01 23.78
N GLY A 754 -26.05 24.02 23.19
CA GLY A 754 -24.59 24.03 22.99
C GLY A 754 -24.08 23.98 21.55
N GLN A 755 -24.92 24.09 20.53
CA GLN A 755 -24.44 24.27 19.15
C GLN A 755 -23.79 25.66 19.02
N GLY A 756 -22.45 25.71 18.88
CA GLY A 756 -21.73 26.95 18.57
C GLY A 756 -20.66 27.42 19.57
N GLN A 757 -20.34 26.65 20.62
CA GLN A 757 -19.26 27.03 21.53
C GLN A 757 -17.90 26.70 20.92
N SER A 758 -17.08 27.74 20.68
CA SER A 758 -15.70 27.64 20.21
C SER A 758 -14.72 27.92 21.34
N TYR A 759 -13.59 27.23 21.33
CA TYR A 759 -12.53 27.37 22.33
C TYR A 759 -11.31 28.03 21.70
N LEU A 760 -10.82 29.09 22.34
CA LEU A 760 -9.66 29.85 21.92
C LEU A 760 -8.42 29.37 22.67
N ILE A 761 -7.33 29.12 21.95
CA ILE A 761 -6.05 28.74 22.53
C ILE A 761 -5.15 29.97 22.69
N LYS A 762 -4.50 30.07 23.86
CA LYS A 762 -3.47 31.07 24.18
C LYS A 762 -2.23 30.36 24.71
N GLY A 763 -1.05 30.89 24.39
CA GLY A 763 0.22 30.33 24.84
C GLY A 763 0.93 29.53 23.76
N SER A 764 2.01 28.86 24.16
CA SER A 764 2.89 28.18 23.22
C SER A 764 2.25 26.93 22.63
N VAL A 765 2.40 26.76 21.32
CA VAL A 765 1.89 25.63 20.53
C VAL A 765 2.97 25.05 19.65
N VAL A 766 2.89 23.74 19.44
CA VAL A 766 3.72 23.01 18.48
C VAL A 766 2.96 22.89 17.17
N VAL A 767 3.56 23.35 16.09
CA VAL A 767 3.03 23.26 14.73
C VAL A 767 4.00 22.47 13.86
N ALA A 768 3.49 21.46 13.14
CA ALA A 768 4.27 20.68 12.19
C ALA A 768 3.36 20.20 11.04
N LYS A 769 3.95 19.85 9.90
CA LYS A 769 3.22 19.26 8.77
C LYS A 769 3.73 17.87 8.48
N ASN A 770 2.84 16.87 8.55
CA ASN A 770 3.20 15.50 8.22
C ASN A 770 3.14 15.26 6.69
N PRO A 771 4.01 14.40 6.13
CA PRO A 771 5.20 13.83 6.77
C PRO A 771 6.31 14.88 6.98
N CYS A 772 7.04 14.79 8.10
CA CYS A 772 8.17 15.67 8.44
C CYS A 772 9.36 14.84 8.92
N LEU A 773 10.58 15.18 8.48
CA LEU A 773 11.79 14.42 8.81
C LEU A 773 12.92 15.29 9.36
N HIS A 774 12.94 16.59 9.06
CA HIS A 774 14.00 17.45 9.54
C HIS A 774 13.59 18.05 10.91
N PRO A 775 14.48 18.10 11.92
CA PRO A 775 14.14 18.63 13.25
C PRO A 775 13.63 20.08 13.25
N GLY A 776 13.99 20.87 12.24
CA GLY A 776 13.49 22.24 12.04
C GLY A 776 12.04 22.34 11.54
N ASP A 777 11.42 21.21 11.15
CA ASP A 777 10.05 21.15 10.60
C ASP A 777 8.99 21.29 11.69
N VAL A 778 9.40 21.10 12.94
CA VAL A 778 8.59 21.30 14.13
C VAL A 778 8.84 22.73 14.63
N ARG A 779 7.79 23.55 14.60
CA ARG A 779 7.83 24.96 15.01
C ARG A 779 7.13 25.13 16.35
N ILE A 780 7.73 25.91 17.23
CA ILE A 780 7.15 26.40 18.47
C ILE A 780 6.69 27.83 18.17
N LEU A 781 5.38 28.03 18.17
CA LEU A 781 4.73 29.31 17.87
C LEU A 781 3.88 29.73 19.06
N GLU A 782 3.53 31.01 19.13
CA GLU A 782 2.68 31.55 20.20
C GLU A 782 1.26 31.74 19.68
N ALA A 783 0.29 31.02 20.26
CA ALA A 783 -1.12 31.23 19.98
C ALA A 783 -1.61 32.49 20.71
N VAL A 784 -2.14 33.45 19.96
CA VAL A 784 -2.60 34.74 20.48
C VAL A 784 -4.05 35.00 20.12
N ASP A 785 -4.69 35.84 20.92
CA ASP A 785 -6.08 36.24 20.74
C ASP A 785 -6.19 37.49 19.88
N VAL A 786 -6.87 37.33 18.76
CA VAL A 786 -7.12 38.38 17.79
C VAL A 786 -8.63 38.44 17.55
N PRO A 787 -9.34 39.43 18.12
CA PRO A 787 -10.79 39.56 17.95
C PRO A 787 -11.25 39.58 16.49
N ALA A 788 -10.45 40.17 15.60
CA ALA A 788 -10.75 40.21 14.17
C ALA A 788 -10.76 38.82 13.50
N LEU A 789 -10.11 37.81 14.11
CA LEU A 789 -10.01 36.44 13.59
C LEU A 789 -10.97 35.45 14.27
N HIS A 790 -11.84 35.87 15.19
CA HIS A 790 -12.78 34.98 15.91
C HIS A 790 -13.77 34.23 14.99
N HIS A 791 -13.93 34.66 13.74
CA HIS A 791 -14.70 33.96 12.71
C HIS A 791 -13.98 32.73 12.12
N MET A 792 -12.68 32.57 12.40
CA MET A 792 -11.85 31.46 11.92
C MET A 792 -11.88 30.32 12.94
N VAL A 793 -12.47 29.17 12.57
CA VAL A 793 -12.68 28.01 13.44
C VAL A 793 -12.24 26.73 12.73
N ASP A 794 -11.60 25.84 13.50
CA ASP A 794 -11.06 24.56 13.04
C ASP A 794 -9.98 24.69 11.94
N CYS A 795 -9.25 25.79 11.99
CA CYS A 795 -8.10 26.09 11.14
C CYS A 795 -7.02 26.79 11.97
N VAL A 796 -5.77 26.67 11.52
CA VAL A 796 -4.64 27.43 12.08
C VAL A 796 -4.34 28.61 11.16
N VAL A 797 -4.37 29.83 11.70
CA VAL A 797 -4.14 31.05 10.92
C VAL A 797 -2.71 31.53 11.14
N PHE A 798 -1.96 31.65 10.04
CA PHE A 798 -0.56 32.07 10.01
C PHE A 798 -0.42 33.56 9.67
N PRO A 799 0.64 34.22 10.16
CA PRO A 799 0.92 35.62 9.88
C PRO A 799 1.38 35.79 8.44
N GLN A 800 0.97 36.89 7.82
CA GLN A 800 1.53 37.35 6.56
C GLN A 800 2.81 38.22 6.73
N LYS A 801 3.28 38.36 7.98
CA LYS A 801 4.48 39.14 8.33
C LYS A 801 5.64 38.22 8.68
N GLY A 802 6.85 38.70 8.41
CA GLY A 802 8.07 38.08 8.87
C GLY A 802 9.06 37.79 7.76
N PRO A 803 10.19 37.15 8.10
CA PRO A 803 11.24 36.85 7.14
C PRO A 803 10.97 35.63 6.24
N ARG A 804 10.14 34.69 6.70
CA ARG A 804 9.85 33.42 6.03
C ARG A 804 8.45 32.94 6.48
N PRO A 805 7.59 32.41 5.59
CA PRO A 805 6.28 31.91 5.98
C PRO A 805 6.39 30.66 6.87
N HIS A 806 5.68 30.62 8.00
CA HIS A 806 5.63 29.42 8.86
C HIS A 806 5.16 28.14 8.16
N PRO A 807 4.20 28.17 7.20
CA PRO A 807 3.92 27.04 6.32
C PRO A 807 5.19 26.46 5.67
N ASN A 808 5.99 27.31 5.04
CA ASN A 808 7.22 26.89 4.38
C ASN A 808 8.29 26.39 5.37
N GLU A 809 8.29 26.90 6.61
CA GLU A 809 9.14 26.36 7.69
C GLU A 809 8.73 24.94 8.12
N CYS A 810 7.46 24.57 7.93
CA CYS A 810 6.92 23.27 8.28
C CYS A 810 7.00 22.31 7.08
N SER A 811 8.18 21.72 6.84
CA SER A 811 8.38 20.74 5.76
C SER A 811 8.10 21.28 4.34
N GLY A 812 8.36 22.58 4.09
CA GLY A 812 8.14 23.19 2.78
C GLY A 812 6.68 23.29 2.36
N SER A 813 5.77 23.31 3.34
CA SER A 813 4.32 23.32 3.11
C SER A 813 3.81 24.66 2.55
N ASP A 814 2.64 24.60 1.92
CA ASP A 814 1.89 25.74 1.39
C ASP A 814 0.50 25.83 2.06
N LEU A 815 -0.37 26.69 1.52
CA LEU A 815 -1.76 26.86 1.99
C LEU A 815 -2.77 26.35 0.93
N ASP A 816 -2.40 25.36 0.10
CA ASP A 816 -3.25 24.80 -0.97
C ASP A 816 -4.22 23.68 -0.51
N GLY A 817 -4.21 23.42 0.80
CA GLY A 817 -5.04 22.45 1.50
C GLY A 817 -4.29 21.60 2.52
N ASP A 818 -3.03 21.95 2.82
CA ASP A 818 -2.21 21.24 3.80
C ASP A 818 -2.81 21.32 5.22
N ILE A 819 -2.72 20.18 5.91
CA ILE A 819 -3.23 19.99 7.27
C ILE A 819 -2.04 19.91 8.23
N TYR A 820 -2.09 20.74 9.27
CA TYR A 820 -1.04 20.91 10.26
C TYR A 820 -1.39 20.17 11.55
N PHE A 821 -0.42 19.46 12.10
CA PHE A 821 -0.43 19.03 13.49
C PHE A 821 -0.27 20.26 14.37
N VAL A 822 -1.28 20.60 15.17
CA VAL A 822 -1.26 21.72 16.12
C VAL A 822 -1.51 21.15 17.51
N CYS A 823 -0.52 21.25 18.40
CA CYS A 823 -0.58 20.66 19.74
C CYS A 823 -0.21 21.70 20.80
N TRP A 824 -1.05 21.81 21.83
CA TRP A 824 -0.86 22.73 22.97
C TRP A 824 -0.70 21.97 24.30
N ASP A 825 -0.43 20.67 24.24
CA ASP A 825 -0.07 19.88 25.42
C ASP A 825 1.30 20.32 25.97
N PRO A 826 1.38 20.87 27.20
CA PRO A 826 2.65 21.35 27.77
C PRO A 826 3.74 20.27 27.88
N GLU A 827 3.35 18.99 27.99
CA GLU A 827 4.31 17.87 28.07
C GLU A 827 4.94 17.53 26.71
N LEU A 828 4.37 18.03 25.61
CA LEU A 828 4.84 17.77 24.25
C LEU A 828 5.50 18.98 23.59
N ILE A 829 5.53 20.14 24.27
CA ILE A 829 6.25 21.33 23.79
C ILE A 829 7.76 21.09 23.96
N PRO A 830 8.54 21.05 22.86
CA PRO A 830 9.97 20.81 22.96
C PRO A 830 10.70 22.01 23.59
N PRO A 831 11.76 21.78 24.38
CA PRO A 831 12.52 22.86 25.02
C PRO A 831 13.45 23.62 24.05
N ARG A 832 13.64 23.12 22.82
CA ARG A 832 14.53 23.73 21.81
C ARG A 832 13.87 23.74 20.44
N GLN A 833 14.26 24.72 19.63
CA GLN A 833 13.85 24.86 18.23
C GLN A 833 15.08 24.92 17.33
N ILE A 834 15.01 24.24 16.19
CA ILE A 834 16.07 24.21 15.17
C ILE A 834 15.63 25.05 13.97
N SER A 835 16.58 25.61 13.23
CA SER A 835 16.29 26.33 11.99
C SER A 835 15.68 25.38 10.95
N PRO A 836 14.63 25.80 10.23
CA PRO A 836 14.04 25.00 9.16
C PRO A 836 15.02 24.71 8.03
N MET A 837 14.83 23.60 7.34
CA MET A 837 15.62 23.25 6.16
C MET A 837 15.33 24.24 5.01
N ASP A 838 16.23 24.29 4.03
CA ASP A 838 15.93 24.91 2.74
C ASP A 838 15.07 23.96 1.89
N TYR A 839 13.92 24.46 1.43
CA TYR A 839 12.94 23.73 0.61
C TYR A 839 12.89 24.27 -0.82
N THR A 840 13.93 24.96 -1.26
CA THR A 840 14.04 25.41 -2.65
C THR A 840 13.96 24.20 -3.58
N PRO A 841 12.97 24.16 -4.51
CA PRO A 841 12.81 23.02 -5.41
C PRO A 841 13.99 22.85 -6.37
N GLU A 842 14.27 21.61 -6.74
CA GLU A 842 15.26 21.30 -7.78
C GLU A 842 14.81 21.83 -9.16
N PRO A 843 15.75 22.28 -10.01
CA PRO A 843 15.43 22.68 -11.38
C PRO A 843 14.76 21.55 -12.16
N THR A 844 13.58 21.83 -12.72
CA THR A 844 12.84 20.84 -13.53
C THR A 844 13.30 20.86 -14.97
N LEU A 845 13.39 19.69 -15.61
CA LEU A 845 13.57 19.59 -17.06
C LEU A 845 12.33 20.16 -17.78
N GLN A 846 12.56 21.09 -18.71
CA GLN A 846 11.54 21.61 -19.62
C GLN A 846 11.82 21.05 -21.02
N LEU A 847 10.80 20.59 -21.72
CA LEU A 847 10.91 20.16 -23.11
C LEU A 847 10.82 21.37 -24.04
N ASP A 848 11.49 21.29 -25.19
CA ASP A 848 11.44 22.32 -26.24
C ASP A 848 10.16 22.24 -27.10
N ARG A 849 9.31 21.24 -26.84
CA ARG A 849 8.08 20.93 -27.60
C ARG A 849 6.91 20.60 -26.68
N ASP A 850 5.73 20.35 -27.25
CA ASP A 850 4.54 19.97 -26.48
C ASP A 850 4.74 18.57 -25.89
N VAL A 851 4.13 18.34 -24.71
CA VAL A 851 4.09 17.03 -24.05
C VAL A 851 3.08 16.14 -24.79
N THR A 852 3.47 14.91 -25.12
CA THR A 852 2.55 13.92 -25.72
C THR A 852 1.99 12.96 -24.66
N ILE A 853 0.91 12.25 -25.00
CA ILE A 853 0.27 11.31 -24.06
C ILE A 853 1.14 10.08 -23.82
N GLU A 854 1.88 9.65 -24.84
CA GLU A 854 2.82 8.52 -24.76
C GLU A 854 3.94 8.83 -23.75
N GLU A 855 4.40 10.08 -23.66
CA GLU A 855 5.36 10.51 -22.63
C GLU A 855 4.75 10.48 -21.22
N VAL A 856 3.45 10.77 -21.09
CA VAL A 856 2.73 10.69 -19.81
C VAL A 856 2.58 9.23 -19.37
N GLU A 857 2.32 8.31 -20.31
CA GLU A 857 2.26 6.87 -20.07
C GLU A 857 3.63 6.30 -19.68
N GLU A 858 4.71 6.72 -20.35
CA GLU A 858 6.07 6.33 -19.97
C GLU A 858 6.44 6.92 -18.61
N TYR A 859 6.08 8.18 -18.34
CA TYR A 859 6.30 8.82 -17.04
C TYR A 859 5.59 8.07 -15.91
N PHE A 860 4.37 7.59 -16.12
CA PHE A 860 3.65 6.76 -15.14
C PHE A 860 4.45 5.52 -14.76
N THR A 861 5.01 4.82 -15.75
CA THR A 861 5.77 3.59 -15.51
C THR A 861 7.14 3.89 -14.89
N ASN A 862 7.83 4.94 -15.37
CA ASN A 862 9.08 5.43 -14.80
C ASN A 862 8.93 5.95 -13.36
N TYR A 863 7.75 6.46 -12.99
CA TYR A 863 7.46 6.86 -11.62
C TYR A 863 7.53 5.65 -10.67
N ILE A 864 6.93 4.52 -11.05
CA ILE A 864 6.94 3.29 -10.24
C ILE A 864 8.38 2.80 -10.00
N VAL A 865 9.22 2.87 -11.02
CA VAL A 865 10.66 2.53 -10.93
C VAL A 865 11.39 3.41 -9.92
N ASN A 866 11.04 4.69 -9.85
CA ASN A 866 11.77 5.69 -9.07
C ASN A 866 11.07 6.09 -7.76
N ASP A 867 9.96 5.45 -7.40
CA ASP A 867 9.26 5.72 -6.15
C ASP A 867 10.10 5.25 -4.95
N SER A 868 10.81 6.21 -4.36
CA SER A 868 11.72 6.00 -3.24
C SER A 868 11.21 6.58 -1.93
N LEU A 869 10.00 7.17 -1.91
CA LEU A 869 9.46 7.92 -0.77
C LEU A 869 9.39 7.06 0.51
N GLY A 870 8.79 5.87 0.39
CA GLY A 870 8.68 4.93 1.52
C GLY A 870 10.02 4.36 1.97
N ILE A 871 10.97 4.18 1.04
CA ILE A 871 12.32 3.68 1.34
C ILE A 871 13.09 4.73 2.16
N ILE A 872 13.03 6.01 1.75
CA ILE A 872 13.68 7.11 2.45
C ILE A 872 13.09 7.29 3.86
N ALA A 873 11.76 7.25 4.00
CA ALA A 873 11.10 7.38 5.31
C ALA A 873 11.49 6.25 6.28
N ASN A 874 11.53 5.01 5.78
CA ASN A 874 11.96 3.85 6.57
C ASN A 874 13.44 3.92 6.94
N ALA A 875 14.29 4.35 5.99
CA ALA A 875 15.71 4.53 6.23
C ALA A 875 15.95 5.59 7.31
N HIS A 876 15.26 6.74 7.22
CA HIS A 876 15.34 7.81 8.20
C HIS A 876 14.94 7.32 9.59
N THR A 877 13.82 6.59 9.69
CA THR A 877 13.36 6.03 10.97
C THR A 877 14.40 5.11 11.60
N ALA A 878 15.03 4.23 10.82
CA ALA A 878 16.03 3.31 11.35
C ALA A 878 17.37 3.99 11.70
N PHE A 879 17.82 4.99 10.92
CA PHE A 879 19.02 5.76 11.27
C PHE A 879 18.79 6.65 12.48
N ALA A 880 17.65 7.33 12.56
CA ALA A 880 17.32 8.18 13.70
C ALA A 880 17.17 7.37 15.01
N ASP A 881 16.77 6.10 14.93
CA ASP A 881 16.80 5.21 16.08
C ASP A 881 18.23 4.76 16.44
N LYS A 882 19.04 4.42 15.44
CA LYS A 882 20.38 3.87 15.67
C LYS A 882 21.40 4.89 16.18
N GLU A 883 21.36 6.11 15.64
CA GLU A 883 22.37 7.13 15.86
C GLU A 883 22.13 7.92 17.16
N SER A 884 23.21 8.27 17.87
CA SER A 884 23.12 8.99 19.16
C SER A 884 22.51 10.39 19.04
N LEU A 885 22.71 11.06 17.90
CA LEU A 885 22.14 12.38 17.60
C LEU A 885 20.72 12.29 17.02
N LYS A 886 20.14 11.09 16.90
CA LYS A 886 18.80 10.85 16.38
C LYS A 886 18.60 11.50 15.00
N ALA A 887 17.53 12.27 14.81
CA ALA A 887 17.23 12.97 13.55
C ALA A 887 18.21 14.12 13.22
N MET A 888 19.06 14.54 14.15
CA MET A 888 20.14 15.51 13.87
C MET A 888 21.40 14.85 13.28
N SER A 889 21.44 13.52 13.17
CA SER A 889 22.57 12.81 12.57
C SER A 889 22.72 13.16 11.07
N ALA A 890 23.95 13.18 10.57
CA ALA A 890 24.23 13.52 9.17
C ALA A 890 23.44 12.67 8.16
N PRO A 891 23.30 11.33 8.32
CA PRO A 891 22.46 10.52 7.44
C PRO A 891 20.98 10.95 7.45
N CYS A 892 20.42 11.32 8.62
CA CYS A 892 19.03 11.74 8.73
C CYS A 892 18.77 13.08 8.05
N ILE A 893 19.68 14.05 8.20
CA ILE A 893 19.58 15.34 7.52
C ILE A 893 19.68 15.18 5.99
N GLU A 894 20.57 14.32 5.51
CA GLU A 894 20.68 14.02 4.07
C GLU A 894 19.41 13.32 3.55
N LEU A 895 18.88 12.35 4.30
CA LEU A 895 17.63 11.67 3.98
C LEU A 895 16.44 12.64 3.97
N ALA A 896 16.38 13.61 4.88
CA ALA A 896 15.33 14.63 4.89
C ALA A 896 15.33 15.50 3.62
N ARG A 897 16.52 15.88 3.12
CA ARG A 897 16.65 16.58 1.81
C ARG A 897 16.16 15.72 0.66
N LYS A 898 16.60 14.45 0.59
CA LYS A 898 16.15 13.51 -0.45
C LYS A 898 14.65 13.23 -0.36
N PHE A 899 14.08 13.22 0.84
CA PHE A 899 12.65 13.05 1.05
C PHE A 899 11.85 14.22 0.46
N SER A 900 12.32 15.46 0.63
CA SER A 900 11.69 16.64 -0.01
C SER A 900 11.63 16.49 -1.53
N ILE A 901 12.73 16.05 -2.16
CA ILE A 901 12.78 15.79 -3.61
C ILE A 901 11.76 14.70 -3.99
N ALA A 902 11.69 13.61 -3.21
CA ALA A 902 10.77 12.50 -3.46
C ALA A 902 9.28 12.90 -3.34
N VAL A 903 8.94 13.83 -2.44
CA VAL A 903 7.57 14.34 -2.27
C VAL A 903 7.11 15.10 -3.50
N ASP A 904 8.00 15.87 -4.11
CA ASP A 904 7.70 16.69 -5.29
C ASP A 904 7.91 15.96 -6.62
N PHE A 905 8.52 14.77 -6.62
CA PHE A 905 8.73 13.94 -7.80
C PHE A 905 7.48 13.78 -8.70
N PRO A 906 6.25 13.55 -8.17
CA PRO A 906 5.02 13.51 -8.98
C PRO A 906 4.71 14.77 -9.80
N LYS A 907 5.31 15.92 -9.44
CA LYS A 907 5.06 17.23 -10.06
C LYS A 907 6.28 17.77 -10.81
N THR A 908 7.49 17.39 -10.39
CA THR A 908 8.76 17.89 -10.95
C THR A 908 9.34 16.94 -11.99
N GLY A 909 9.10 15.64 -11.85
CA GLY A 909 9.72 14.59 -12.65
C GLY A 909 11.17 14.29 -12.26
N VAL A 910 11.67 14.87 -11.16
CA VAL A 910 13.04 14.63 -10.66
C VAL A 910 13.04 13.53 -9.59
N PRO A 911 13.64 12.35 -9.85
CA PRO A 911 13.65 11.26 -8.89
C PRO A 911 14.67 11.49 -7.76
N ALA A 912 14.34 11.05 -6.55
CA ALA A 912 15.27 11.10 -5.43
C ALA A 912 16.18 9.87 -5.38
N GLU A 913 17.46 10.07 -5.67
CA GLU A 913 18.48 9.03 -5.58
C GLU A 913 18.93 8.79 -4.13
N ILE A 914 19.01 7.52 -3.73
CA ILE A 914 19.49 7.09 -2.41
C ILE A 914 20.91 6.52 -2.54
N PRO A 915 21.95 7.25 -2.08
CA PRO A 915 23.31 6.77 -2.01
C PRO A 915 23.47 5.46 -1.21
N SER A 916 24.52 4.70 -1.48
CA SER A 916 24.75 3.40 -0.84
C SER A 916 24.96 3.48 0.68
N HIS A 917 25.53 4.58 1.20
CA HIS A 917 25.72 4.79 2.63
C HIS A 917 24.43 5.07 3.39
N LEU A 918 23.38 5.56 2.71
CA LEU A 918 22.05 5.79 3.29
C LEU A 918 21.14 4.55 3.20
N ARG A 919 21.68 3.38 2.84
CA ARG A 919 20.92 2.12 2.81
C ARG A 919 21.06 1.38 4.13
N VAL A 920 19.93 1.11 4.77
CA VAL A 920 19.87 0.43 6.07
C VAL A 920 20.11 -1.06 5.91
N LYS A 921 21.06 -1.58 6.69
CA LYS A 921 21.44 -3.01 6.71
C LYS A 921 20.83 -3.79 7.87
N VAL A 922 20.56 -3.10 8.98
CA VAL A 922 20.00 -3.69 10.21
C VAL A 922 18.90 -2.75 10.69
N TYR A 923 17.72 -3.30 10.99
CA TYR A 923 16.52 -2.55 11.33
C TYR A 923 16.22 -2.64 12.84
N PRO A 924 15.56 -1.66 13.44
CA PRO A 924 15.07 -1.79 14.81
C PRO A 924 13.91 -2.80 14.90
N ASP A 925 13.76 -3.42 16.07
CA ASP A 925 12.77 -4.46 16.38
C ASP A 925 11.32 -4.04 16.09
N PHE A 926 10.95 -2.79 16.39
CA PHE A 926 9.60 -2.27 16.16
C PHE A 926 9.18 -2.16 14.68
N MET A 927 10.12 -2.31 13.73
CA MET A 927 9.82 -2.33 12.29
C MET A 927 9.41 -3.72 11.78
N GLU A 928 9.55 -4.78 12.60
CA GLU A 928 9.08 -6.14 12.33
C GLU A 928 9.41 -6.65 10.92
N LYS A 929 10.69 -6.57 10.52
CA LYS A 929 11.19 -7.06 9.24
C LYS A 929 11.78 -8.47 9.39
N PRO A 930 11.00 -9.57 9.23
CA PRO A 930 11.46 -10.93 9.55
C PRO A 930 12.66 -11.36 8.71
N ASP A 931 12.72 -10.95 7.44
CA ASP A 931 13.79 -11.33 6.51
C ASP A 931 15.06 -10.46 6.60
N LYS A 932 15.13 -9.55 7.59
CA LYS A 932 16.26 -8.64 7.76
C LYS A 932 16.82 -8.74 9.18
N ALA A 933 18.13 -8.52 9.30
CA ALA A 933 18.75 -8.46 10.61
C ALA A 933 18.12 -7.33 11.45
N SER A 934 17.77 -7.63 12.70
CA SER A 934 17.12 -6.69 13.62
C SER A 934 17.92 -6.49 14.91
N TYR A 935 17.76 -5.34 15.56
CA TYR A 935 18.26 -5.06 16.91
C TYR A 935 17.15 -4.51 17.81
N GLU A 936 17.25 -4.74 19.11
CA GLU A 936 16.31 -4.15 20.08
C GLU A 936 16.58 -2.65 20.23
N SER A 937 15.61 -1.82 19.82
CA SER A 937 15.71 -0.36 19.94
C SER A 937 15.67 0.06 21.41
N ARG A 938 16.58 0.95 21.83
CA ARG A 938 16.60 1.54 23.18
C ARG A 938 15.88 2.87 23.28
N ASN A 939 15.44 3.45 22.16
CA ASN A 939 14.73 4.73 22.16
C ASN A 939 13.24 4.54 22.44
N VAL A 940 12.56 5.67 22.61
CA VAL A 940 11.13 5.76 22.93
C VAL A 940 10.25 4.89 22.03
N ILE A 941 10.46 4.84 20.70
CA ILE A 941 9.61 4.05 19.80
C ILE A 941 9.74 2.54 20.09
N GLY A 942 10.95 2.05 20.35
CA GLY A 942 11.17 0.67 20.76
C GLY A 942 10.48 0.34 22.09
N LYS A 943 10.56 1.24 23.07
CA LYS A 943 9.86 1.08 24.36
C LYS A 943 8.35 1.01 24.19
N LEU A 944 7.78 1.98 23.45
CA LEU A 944 6.36 2.05 23.15
C LEU A 944 5.86 0.80 22.42
N PHE A 945 6.63 0.32 21.44
CA PHE A 945 6.31 -0.92 20.71
C PHE A 945 6.24 -2.12 21.65
N ARG A 946 7.24 -2.30 22.52
CA ARG A 946 7.28 -3.44 23.45
C ARG A 946 6.18 -3.40 24.51
N GLU A 947 5.76 -2.21 24.93
CA GLU A 947 4.65 -2.03 25.88
C GLU A 947 3.31 -2.58 25.34
N VAL A 948 3.04 -2.43 24.03
CA VAL A 948 1.78 -2.90 23.42
C VAL A 948 1.91 -4.22 22.67
N LYS A 949 3.13 -4.76 22.50
CA LYS A 949 3.42 -5.92 21.64
C LYS A 949 2.59 -7.16 22.00
N ASP A 950 2.40 -7.41 23.30
CA ASP A 950 1.73 -8.61 23.82
C ASP A 950 0.21 -8.42 24.02
N ILE A 951 -0.27 -7.18 24.00
CA ILE A 951 -1.67 -6.82 24.18
C ILE A 951 -2.36 -6.62 22.81
N ALA A 952 -1.62 -6.10 21.83
CA ALA A 952 -2.09 -5.93 20.47
C ALA A 952 -2.16 -7.29 19.72
N PRO A 953 -3.13 -7.48 18.82
CA PRO A 953 -3.18 -8.68 17.98
C PRO A 953 -1.87 -8.83 17.19
N HIS A 954 -1.38 -10.06 17.02
CA HIS A 954 -0.23 -10.31 16.16
C HIS A 954 -0.65 -10.10 14.71
N THR A 955 0.20 -9.43 13.94
CA THR A 955 0.04 -9.24 12.48
C THR A 955 -0.13 -10.56 11.73
N ASN A 956 0.37 -11.67 12.28
CA ASN A 956 0.34 -13.00 11.67
C ASN A 956 -0.65 -13.99 12.34
N SER A 957 -1.44 -13.56 13.34
CA SER A 957 -2.40 -14.44 14.00
C SER A 957 -3.82 -14.15 13.53
N ILE A 958 -4.34 -14.96 12.62
CA ILE A 958 -5.77 -15.25 12.61
C ILE A 958 -5.99 -16.08 13.87
N ARG A 959 -6.39 -15.46 14.99
CA ARG A 959 -6.97 -16.23 16.09
C ARG A 959 -8.26 -16.83 15.54
N SER A 960 -8.42 -18.14 15.69
CA SER A 960 -9.66 -18.85 15.42
C SER A 960 -10.77 -18.31 16.33
N PHE A 961 -11.45 -17.27 15.87
CA PHE A 961 -12.69 -16.83 16.50
C PHE A 961 -13.82 -17.74 16.00
N THR A 962 -14.23 -18.63 16.91
CA THR A 962 -15.45 -19.44 16.96
C THR A 962 -15.67 -20.49 15.86
N SER A 963 -15.72 -21.75 16.29
CA SER A 963 -16.15 -22.95 15.55
C SER A 963 -17.61 -22.92 15.11
N ASP A 964 -18.42 -21.94 15.54
CA ASP A 964 -19.89 -22.00 15.38
C ASP A 964 -20.54 -20.66 14.95
N GLY A 965 -19.80 -19.72 14.34
CA GLY A 965 -20.34 -18.40 13.95
C GLY A 965 -20.11 -17.95 12.49
N GLY A 966 -19.35 -18.70 11.70
CA GLY A 966 -18.92 -18.30 10.35
C GLY A 966 -20.01 -18.32 9.26
N GLU A 967 -21.26 -18.65 9.60
CA GLU A 967 -22.37 -18.73 8.64
C GLU A 967 -23.16 -17.43 8.47
N ALA A 968 -22.91 -16.38 9.27
CA ALA A 968 -23.79 -15.21 9.33
C ALA A 968 -23.21 -13.86 8.84
N LEU A 969 -21.97 -13.76 8.39
CA LEU A 969 -21.37 -12.48 7.97
C LEU A 969 -20.54 -12.62 6.69
N LEU A 970 -21.22 -12.62 5.55
CA LEU A 970 -20.77 -12.08 4.26
C LEU A 970 -21.99 -11.63 3.46
#